data_AF-A0A8I6WC76-F1
#
_entry.id   AF-A0A8I6WC76-F1
#
_cell.length_a   1.000
_cell.length_b   1.000
_cell.length_c   1.000
_cell.angle_alpha   90.00
_cell.angle_beta   90.00
_cell.angle_gamma   90.00
#
_symmetry.space_group_name_H-M   'P 1'
#
loop_
_entity.id
_entity.type
_entity.pdbx_description
1 polymer ?
#
loop_
_entity_poly.entity_id
_entity_poly.type
_entity_poly.pdbx_seq_one_letter_code
_entity_poly.pdbx_strand_id
1 'polypeptide(L)'
;MAHHQVLSVVIVAAALLASPAAGVYPWTICGLSTYAAKSQYLANINRIGATLPRNASQSPDLFATALVGAVPQQVWALALCRGDANASYCFTCLDQAFQDLPNACPYSRDSTIYYDSCVLHYSNIQSRPDDDTTYNPTRPLRNNFNATAEPARFQSVVAALLNATVNYAVTNSTRLYASGEADFDRELPKVYAWAQCTPDLSPERCRDCLAMNIKTSAPLFTDAIGARILGMRCSYRYETTPFFNGPVMVRLAGTSPSSGAPASAPAMVPNVLTPPAAAGEGRKYSVPGMVLIVLLPTAAAINIVVCFLLWRRRRPLAEAKQPYTGYSGEAEDIESVDSMLIDISTLRAATGDFAEANKLGEGGFGAVYKGTLPDGEEIAVKRLSKSSTQGVKELKNELALVAKLKHKNLVRLVGVCLEHEERLLVYEFVPNRSLDKILFDTEKREQLDWGKRYKIINGIARGLQYLHEDSQLKVVHRDLKASNILLDTNMNPKISDFGLARLFGRDQTQAVTSRVVGTYGYMAPEYVMRGNYSVKSDAFSFGVMVLEIVTGRKNNDCYNSQQSEDLLTTIWEHWTAGTVLATMDPSIGSSFSESDVRRCVHVGLLCVQGNPAERPVMSSVVMMLGGETVSLSAPSKPAFYARNAGADHSVVIASTVSTVSLQDGPA
;
A
#
# COMPACT_ATOMS: atom_id res chain seq x y z
N MET A 1 45.43 -5.55 -3.02
CA MET A 1 45.89 -4.29 -3.62
C MET A 1 44.90 -3.96 -4.74
N ALA A 2 43.75 -3.39 -4.41
CA ALA A 2 43.50 -1.96 -4.20
C ALA A 2 43.35 -1.21 -5.53
N HIS A 3 42.24 -0.48 -5.68
CA HIS A 3 41.78 0.30 -6.84
C HIS A 3 40.98 -0.44 -7.93
N HIS A 4 39.74 -0.88 -7.62
CA HIS A 4 38.63 -0.78 -8.58
C HIS A 4 37.19 -0.93 -8.01
N GLN A 5 37.00 -0.90 -6.68
CA GLN A 5 35.67 -1.14 -6.07
C GLN A 5 34.89 0.11 -5.60
N VAL A 6 35.21 1.32 -6.06
CA VAL A 6 34.57 2.55 -5.51
C VAL A 6 33.58 3.25 -6.45
N LEU A 7 33.39 2.81 -7.71
CA LEU A 7 32.53 3.57 -8.66
C LEU A 7 31.15 2.97 -8.97
N SER A 8 30.77 1.82 -8.39
CA SER A 8 29.47 1.18 -8.68
C SER A 8 28.49 1.18 -7.50
N VAL A 9 28.88 1.71 -6.34
CA VAL A 9 28.02 1.79 -5.14
C VAL A 9 27.19 3.09 -5.10
N VAL A 10 27.51 4.08 -5.93
CA VAL A 10 26.85 5.40 -5.89
C VAL A 10 25.61 5.48 -6.79
N ILE A 11 25.45 4.60 -7.79
CA ILE A 11 24.31 4.66 -8.73
C ILE A 11 23.13 3.78 -8.30
N VAL A 12 23.34 2.78 -7.44
CA VAL A 12 22.25 1.92 -6.91
C VAL A 12 21.67 2.47 -5.59
N ALA A 13 22.44 3.28 -4.84
CA ALA A 13 21.97 3.91 -3.61
C ALA A 13 20.99 5.08 -3.82
N ALA A 14 20.97 5.69 -5.02
CA ALA A 14 20.08 6.81 -5.34
C ALA A 14 18.66 6.40 -5.76
N ALA A 15 18.41 5.11 -6.02
CA ALA A 15 17.09 4.60 -6.42
C ALA A 15 16.28 3.98 -5.28
N LEU A 16 16.81 3.97 -4.05
CA LEU A 16 16.17 3.39 -2.85
C LEU A 16 15.60 4.46 -1.89
N LEU A 17 15.55 5.73 -2.30
CA LEU A 17 15.09 6.85 -1.48
C LEU A 17 13.90 7.59 -2.10
N ALA A 18 12.77 6.91 -2.23
CA ALA A 18 11.54 7.50 -1.72
C ALA A 18 10.57 6.41 -1.27
N SER A 19 10.27 6.45 0.01
CA SER A 19 9.03 5.89 0.53
C SER A 19 8.01 7.01 0.64
N PRO A 20 6.81 6.86 0.06
CA PRO A 20 5.70 7.80 0.19
C PRO A 20 5.06 7.67 1.59
N ALA A 21 3.99 8.43 1.86
CA ALA A 21 3.14 8.20 3.03
C ALA A 21 1.67 8.50 2.71
N ALA A 22 0.80 7.90 3.53
CA ALA A 22 -0.59 8.22 3.82
C ALA A 22 -1.61 8.26 2.65
N GLY A 23 -1.91 7.05 2.15
CA GLY A 23 -3.28 6.55 1.97
C GLY A 23 -3.46 5.68 0.73
N VAL A 24 -4.47 4.80 0.78
CA VAL A 24 -4.68 3.75 -0.23
C VAL A 24 -4.95 4.39 -1.59
N TYR A 25 -3.93 4.37 -2.44
CA TYR A 25 -4.02 4.78 -3.83
C TYR A 25 -4.77 3.72 -4.64
N PRO A 26 -5.60 4.12 -5.61
CA PRO A 26 -5.96 5.49 -5.94
C PRO A 26 -7.17 6.01 -5.14
N TRP A 27 -7.22 7.33 -4.92
CA TRP A 27 -8.44 7.99 -4.43
C TRP A 27 -9.28 8.49 -5.60
N THR A 28 -10.60 8.47 -5.47
CA THR A 28 -11.51 8.97 -6.51
C THR A 28 -12.51 10.00 -6.00
N ILE A 29 -12.98 10.84 -6.92
CA ILE A 29 -14.13 11.74 -6.78
C ILE A 29 -14.99 11.53 -8.02
N CYS A 30 -16.23 11.08 -7.83
CA CYS A 30 -17.17 10.81 -8.91
C CYS A 30 -18.28 11.87 -8.91
N GLY A 31 -18.56 12.44 -10.07
CA GLY A 31 -19.66 13.35 -10.30
C GLY A 31 -20.99 12.62 -10.42
N LEU A 32 -22.08 13.37 -10.22
CA LEU A 32 -23.44 12.83 -10.21
C LEU A 32 -24.03 12.61 -11.62
N SER A 33 -23.45 13.23 -12.65
CA SER A 33 -23.95 13.11 -14.02
C SER A 33 -23.39 11.85 -14.69
N THR A 34 -24.25 11.11 -15.41
CA THR A 34 -23.90 9.79 -15.95
C THR A 34 -24.05 9.67 -17.47
N TYR A 35 -23.33 8.73 -18.09
CA TYR A 35 -23.40 8.39 -19.51
C TYR A 35 -23.79 6.92 -19.72
N ALA A 36 -24.33 6.57 -20.88
CA ALA A 36 -24.74 5.18 -21.17
C ALA A 36 -23.53 4.28 -21.52
N ALA A 37 -23.60 2.99 -21.20
CA ALA A 37 -22.53 2.01 -21.40
C ALA A 37 -22.03 1.86 -22.86
N LYS A 38 -22.83 2.25 -23.84
CA LYS A 38 -22.47 2.26 -25.28
C LYS A 38 -22.52 3.67 -25.88
N SER A 39 -22.19 4.69 -25.08
CA SER A 39 -22.24 6.09 -25.51
C SER A 39 -21.00 6.53 -26.29
N GLN A 40 -21.19 7.54 -27.14
CA GLN A 40 -20.08 8.24 -27.78
C GLN A 40 -19.14 8.89 -26.76
N TYR A 41 -19.65 9.28 -25.59
CA TYR A 41 -18.86 9.77 -24.45
C TYR A 41 -17.79 8.77 -24.02
N LEU A 42 -18.16 7.51 -23.79
CA LEU A 42 -17.20 6.45 -23.42
C LEU A 42 -16.18 6.20 -24.53
N ALA A 43 -16.62 6.22 -25.79
CA ALA A 43 -15.71 6.10 -26.93
C ALA A 43 -14.70 7.27 -26.98
N ASN A 44 -15.13 8.49 -26.64
CA ASN A 44 -14.27 9.66 -26.57
C ASN A 44 -13.29 9.59 -25.38
N ILE A 45 -13.69 9.05 -24.22
CA ILE A 45 -12.78 8.75 -23.10
C ILE A 45 -11.67 7.80 -23.58
N ASN A 46 -12.03 6.68 -24.23
CA ASN A 46 -11.06 5.69 -24.70
C ASN A 46 -10.09 6.27 -25.73
N ARG A 47 -10.58 7.14 -26.63
CA ARG A 47 -9.75 7.83 -27.61
C ARG A 47 -8.74 8.79 -26.96
N ILE A 48 -9.16 9.51 -25.92
CA ILE A 48 -8.25 10.34 -25.12
C ILE A 48 -7.23 9.44 -24.39
N GLY A 49 -7.68 8.36 -23.76
CA GLY A 49 -6.81 7.44 -23.02
C GLY A 49 -5.70 6.82 -23.87
N ALA A 50 -5.94 6.61 -25.17
CA ALA A 50 -4.92 6.10 -26.09
C ALA A 50 -3.76 7.09 -26.39
N THR A 51 -3.92 8.38 -26.10
CA THR A 51 -2.97 9.43 -26.51
C THR A 51 -2.49 10.32 -25.36
N LEU A 52 -3.39 10.70 -24.43
CA LEU A 52 -3.09 11.67 -23.38
C LEU A 52 -1.97 11.23 -22.42
N PRO A 53 -1.87 9.96 -21.97
CA PRO A 53 -0.74 9.51 -21.15
C PRO A 53 0.62 9.73 -21.82
N ARG A 54 0.69 9.46 -23.13
CA ARG A 54 1.90 9.70 -23.93
C ARG A 54 2.20 11.19 -24.07
N ASN A 55 1.19 12.00 -24.34
CA ASN A 55 1.37 13.46 -24.47
C ASN A 55 1.86 14.07 -23.15
N ALA A 56 1.29 13.69 -22.01
CA ALA A 56 1.72 14.17 -20.70
C ALA A 56 3.16 13.72 -20.38
N SER A 57 3.47 12.43 -20.54
CA SER A 57 4.81 11.89 -20.26
C SER A 57 5.93 12.45 -21.15
N GLN A 58 5.62 12.85 -22.39
CA GLN A 58 6.57 13.48 -23.31
C GLN A 58 6.68 15.00 -23.12
N SER A 59 5.73 15.60 -22.41
CA SER A 59 5.74 17.03 -22.09
C SER A 59 6.85 17.33 -21.06
N PRO A 60 7.62 18.43 -21.22
CA PRO A 60 8.64 18.83 -20.25
C PRO A 60 8.08 19.04 -18.84
N ASP A 61 6.80 19.40 -18.74
CA ASP A 61 6.11 19.68 -17.49
C ASP A 61 5.28 18.50 -16.95
N LEU A 62 5.37 17.34 -17.60
CA LEU A 62 4.63 16.12 -17.25
C LEU A 62 3.11 16.33 -17.14
N PHE A 63 2.60 17.19 -18.01
CA PHE A 63 1.24 17.66 -18.03
C PHE A 63 0.71 17.71 -19.45
N ALA A 64 -0.56 17.32 -19.63
CA ALA A 64 -1.28 17.54 -20.87
C ALA A 64 -2.79 17.63 -20.60
N THR A 65 -3.50 18.31 -21.51
CA THR A 65 -4.96 18.26 -21.61
C THR A 65 -5.38 17.78 -22.99
N ALA A 66 -6.61 17.29 -23.09
CA ALA A 66 -7.22 16.93 -24.36
C ALA A 66 -8.70 17.26 -24.36
N LEU A 67 -9.24 17.58 -25.54
CA LEU A 67 -10.67 17.74 -25.78
C LEU A 67 -11.03 16.91 -27.01
N VAL A 68 -12.01 16.02 -26.88
CA VAL A 68 -12.48 15.14 -27.97
C VAL A 68 -14.00 15.13 -28.02
N GLY A 69 -14.55 15.23 -29.22
CA GLY A 69 -16.00 15.21 -29.47
C GLY A 69 -16.63 16.60 -29.46
N ALA A 70 -17.96 16.64 -29.52
CA ALA A 70 -18.76 17.85 -29.50
C ALA A 70 -19.90 17.71 -28.47
N VAL A 71 -20.38 18.83 -27.93
CA VAL A 71 -21.52 18.86 -27.00
C VAL A 71 -22.72 18.11 -27.62
N PRO A 72 -23.40 17.20 -26.89
CA PRO A 72 -23.26 16.87 -25.47
C PRO A 72 -22.32 15.70 -25.15
N GLN A 73 -21.62 15.14 -26.15
CA GLN A 73 -20.75 13.96 -26.02
C GLN A 73 -19.27 14.31 -25.91
N GLN A 74 -18.91 15.59 -25.80
CA GLN A 74 -17.53 16.04 -25.65
C GLN A 74 -16.92 15.52 -24.34
N VAL A 75 -15.63 15.21 -24.36
CA VAL A 75 -14.85 14.87 -23.17
C VAL A 75 -13.65 15.78 -23.15
N TRP A 76 -13.52 16.55 -22.07
CA TRP A 76 -12.28 17.23 -21.72
C TRP A 76 -11.56 16.41 -20.66
N ALA A 77 -10.23 16.29 -20.77
CA ALA A 77 -9.42 15.57 -19.81
C ALA A 77 -8.14 16.33 -19.48
N LEU A 78 -7.69 16.14 -18.24
CA LEU A 78 -6.48 16.73 -17.68
C LEU A 78 -5.66 15.63 -17.03
N ALA A 79 -4.38 15.56 -17.39
CA ALA A 79 -3.43 14.60 -16.88
C ALA A 79 -2.19 15.33 -16.34
N LEU A 80 -1.87 15.14 -15.06
CA LEU A 80 -0.74 15.75 -14.39
C LEU A 80 0.05 14.68 -13.62
N CYS A 81 1.36 14.63 -13.81
CA CYS A 81 2.24 13.84 -12.94
C CYS A 81 2.95 14.72 -11.92
N ARG A 82 3.38 14.12 -10.81
CA ARG A 82 4.13 14.82 -9.78
C ARG A 82 5.46 15.34 -10.33
N GLY A 83 5.85 16.55 -9.95
CA GLY A 83 6.99 17.23 -10.59
C GLY A 83 8.35 16.54 -10.43
N ASP A 84 8.51 15.62 -9.48
CA ASP A 84 9.70 14.76 -9.29
C ASP A 84 9.64 13.42 -10.04
N ALA A 85 8.53 13.11 -10.73
CA ALA A 85 8.41 11.89 -11.52
C ALA A 85 9.25 11.95 -12.80
N ASN A 86 9.61 10.79 -13.35
CA ASN A 86 10.19 10.68 -14.68
C ASN A 86 9.10 10.35 -15.73
N ALA A 87 9.44 10.56 -17.01
CA ALA A 87 8.51 10.33 -18.13
C ALA A 87 7.92 8.92 -18.16
N SER A 88 8.73 7.89 -17.87
CA SER A 88 8.27 6.49 -17.88
C SER A 88 7.25 6.22 -16.77
N TYR A 89 7.50 6.70 -15.55
CA TYR A 89 6.54 6.55 -14.45
C TYR A 89 5.28 7.36 -14.70
N CYS A 90 5.41 8.55 -15.27
CA CYS A 90 4.27 9.38 -15.62
C CYS A 90 3.34 8.67 -16.61
N PHE A 91 3.91 8.07 -17.68
CA PHE A 91 3.15 7.30 -18.65
C PHE A 91 2.39 6.15 -17.99
N THR A 92 3.09 5.28 -17.26
CA THR A 92 2.46 4.10 -16.63
C THR A 92 1.39 4.48 -15.62
N CYS A 93 1.59 5.56 -14.84
CA CYS A 93 0.62 6.03 -13.87
C CYS A 93 -0.67 6.51 -14.54
N LEU A 94 -0.54 7.33 -15.59
CA LEU A 94 -1.69 7.87 -16.32
C LEU A 94 -2.40 6.80 -17.16
N ASP A 95 -1.66 5.86 -17.76
CA ASP A 95 -2.24 4.74 -18.50
C ASP A 95 -3.09 3.86 -17.57
N GLN A 96 -2.59 3.55 -16.37
CA GLN A 96 -3.36 2.85 -15.34
C GLN A 96 -4.57 3.69 -14.89
N ALA A 97 -4.40 5.01 -14.70
CA ALA A 97 -5.49 5.89 -14.29
C ALA A 97 -6.68 5.88 -15.27
N PHE A 98 -6.42 5.80 -16.58
CA PHE A 98 -7.47 5.68 -17.59
C PHE A 98 -8.17 4.31 -17.57
N GLN A 99 -7.50 3.25 -17.10
CA GLN A 99 -8.11 1.94 -16.91
C GLN A 99 -8.94 1.88 -15.63
N ASP A 100 -8.46 2.51 -14.54
CA ASP A 100 -9.06 2.40 -13.21
C ASP A 100 -10.24 3.37 -13.01
N LEU A 101 -10.16 4.59 -13.56
CA LEU A 101 -11.16 5.63 -13.29
C LEU A 101 -12.58 5.26 -13.76
N PRO A 102 -12.80 4.68 -14.95
CA PRO A 102 -14.13 4.21 -15.34
C PRO A 102 -14.68 3.07 -14.46
N ASN A 103 -13.80 2.25 -13.86
CA ASN A 103 -14.21 1.17 -12.95
C ASN A 103 -14.54 1.71 -11.56
N ALA A 104 -13.79 2.72 -11.10
CA ALA A 104 -13.99 3.33 -9.79
C ALA A 104 -15.13 4.37 -9.77
N CYS A 105 -15.42 5.00 -10.91
CA CYS A 105 -16.56 5.88 -11.13
C CYS A 105 -17.41 5.38 -12.31
N PRO A 106 -18.13 4.25 -12.18
CA PRO A 106 -18.90 3.67 -13.27
C PRO A 106 -19.85 4.68 -13.89
N TYR A 107 -19.71 4.87 -15.20
CA TYR A 107 -20.60 5.71 -16.01
C TYR A 107 -20.64 7.19 -15.64
N SER A 108 -19.79 7.71 -14.75
CA SER A 108 -19.81 9.12 -14.36
C SER A 108 -19.13 9.99 -15.42
N ARG A 109 -19.75 11.11 -15.81
CA ARG A 109 -19.18 12.04 -16.80
C ARG A 109 -18.10 12.94 -16.23
N ASP A 110 -18.14 13.23 -14.94
CA ASP A 110 -17.16 14.08 -14.27
C ASP A 110 -16.45 13.23 -13.23
N SER A 111 -15.16 12.97 -13.40
CA SER A 111 -14.47 12.04 -12.51
C SER A 111 -13.00 12.40 -12.37
N THR A 112 -12.49 12.25 -11.16
CA THR A 112 -11.07 12.46 -10.86
C THR A 112 -10.51 11.26 -10.12
N ILE A 113 -9.31 10.84 -10.48
CA ILE A 113 -8.53 9.82 -9.79
C ILE A 113 -7.16 10.37 -9.40
N TYR A 114 -6.73 10.04 -8.19
CA TYR A 114 -5.49 10.51 -7.58
C TYR A 114 -4.60 9.32 -7.23
N TYR A 115 -3.44 9.23 -7.88
CA TYR A 115 -2.29 8.44 -7.46
C TYR A 115 -1.27 9.31 -6.68
N ASP A 116 -0.22 8.69 -6.14
CA ASP A 116 0.81 9.43 -5.39
C ASP A 116 1.62 10.30 -6.34
N SER A 117 1.76 9.77 -7.56
CA SER A 117 2.63 10.27 -8.61
C SER A 117 1.88 10.87 -9.79
N CYS A 118 0.55 10.76 -9.87
CA CYS A 118 -0.24 11.40 -10.93
C CYS A 118 -1.71 11.64 -10.56
N VAL A 119 -2.34 12.53 -11.32
CA VAL A 119 -3.75 12.88 -11.30
C VAL A 119 -4.30 12.78 -12.71
N LEU A 120 -5.49 12.19 -12.82
CA LEU A 120 -6.29 12.21 -14.03
C LEU A 120 -7.69 12.72 -13.69
N HIS A 121 -8.17 13.68 -14.46
CA HIS A 121 -9.53 14.16 -14.44
C HIS A 121 -10.12 14.10 -15.85
N TYR A 122 -11.40 13.73 -15.98
CA TYR A 122 -12.17 14.00 -17.18
C TYR A 122 -13.56 14.56 -16.83
N SER A 123 -14.10 15.40 -17.70
CA SER A 123 -15.44 15.98 -17.56
C SER A 123 -16.07 16.26 -18.93
N ASN A 124 -17.40 16.33 -18.95
CA ASN A 124 -18.16 16.77 -20.13
C ASN A 124 -18.16 18.31 -20.26
N ILE A 125 -17.62 19.01 -19.26
CA ILE A 125 -17.42 20.45 -19.24
C ILE A 125 -15.92 20.71 -19.30
N GLN A 126 -15.50 21.56 -20.25
CA GLN A 126 -14.12 22.01 -20.30
C GLN A 126 -13.91 23.09 -19.24
N SER A 127 -13.09 22.81 -18.23
CA SER A 127 -12.65 23.80 -17.24
C SER A 127 -11.41 24.51 -17.76
N ARG A 128 -11.52 25.82 -18.05
CA ARG A 128 -10.36 26.62 -18.44
C ARG A 128 -9.59 27.10 -17.20
N PRO A 129 -8.27 27.29 -17.31
CA PRO A 129 -7.48 27.92 -16.25
C PRO A 129 -8.00 29.30 -15.87
N ASP A 130 -8.68 29.99 -16.79
CA ASP A 130 -9.22 31.35 -16.66
C ASP A 130 -10.61 31.41 -16.00
N ASP A 131 -11.37 30.30 -15.96
CA ASP A 131 -12.73 30.31 -15.45
C ASP A 131 -12.75 30.53 -13.92
N ASP A 132 -13.46 31.57 -13.47
CA ASP A 132 -13.62 31.94 -12.05
C ASP A 132 -14.57 31.00 -11.27
N THR A 133 -15.07 29.96 -11.94
CA THR A 133 -15.92 28.95 -11.31
C THR A 133 -15.07 28.01 -10.48
N THR A 134 -15.28 28.09 -9.18
CA THR A 134 -14.62 27.43 -8.04
C THR A 134 -14.59 25.89 -8.05
N TYR A 135 -14.86 25.23 -9.17
CA TYR A 135 -14.85 23.77 -9.26
C TYR A 135 -13.43 23.23 -9.34
N ASN A 136 -12.80 23.10 -8.18
CA ASN A 136 -11.57 22.35 -7.97
C ASN A 136 -11.90 21.23 -6.98
N PRO A 137 -12.24 20.02 -7.45
CA PRO A 137 -12.55 18.94 -6.53
C PRO A 137 -11.31 18.65 -5.67
N THR A 138 -11.43 18.85 -4.36
CA THR A 138 -10.33 18.65 -3.40
C THR A 138 -10.68 17.56 -2.41
N ARG A 139 -9.72 16.67 -2.13
CA ARG A 139 -9.85 15.66 -1.07
C ARG A 139 -8.78 15.88 0.01
N PRO A 140 -9.18 16.21 1.25
CA PRO A 140 -8.26 16.29 2.37
C PRO A 140 -7.94 14.91 2.93
N LEU A 141 -6.68 14.72 3.31
CA LEU A 141 -6.19 13.51 3.95
C LEU A 141 -5.30 13.91 5.11
N ARG A 142 -5.65 13.41 6.28
CA ARG A 142 -4.97 13.72 7.54
C ARG A 142 -4.15 12.52 7.98
N ASN A 143 -2.94 12.74 8.46
CA ASN A 143 -2.19 11.74 9.20
C ASN A 143 -2.80 11.59 10.60
N ASN A 144 -3.10 10.36 11.03
CA ASN A 144 -3.79 10.12 12.30
C ASN A 144 -2.91 10.33 13.53
N PHE A 145 -1.59 10.51 13.35
CA PHE A 145 -0.67 10.84 14.43
C PHE A 145 -0.57 12.36 14.63
N ASN A 146 -0.47 12.79 15.89
CA ASN A 146 -0.33 14.18 16.26
C ASN A 146 1.08 14.49 16.77
N ALA A 147 1.53 15.73 16.59
CA ALA A 147 2.75 16.23 17.20
C ALA A 147 2.55 16.23 18.72
N THR A 148 3.40 15.51 19.44
CA THR A 148 3.36 15.37 20.91
C THR A 148 4.13 16.49 21.60
N ALA A 149 5.24 16.92 21.00
CA ALA A 149 6.06 18.03 21.47
C ALA A 149 5.67 19.34 20.79
N GLU A 150 5.37 20.37 21.58
CA GLU A 150 5.10 21.75 21.16
C GLU A 150 4.22 21.90 19.89
N PRO A 151 2.95 21.47 19.91
CA PRO A 151 2.09 21.43 18.70
C PRO A 151 1.97 22.77 17.98
N ALA A 152 1.91 23.88 18.71
CA ALA A 152 1.89 25.23 18.14
C ALA A 152 3.18 25.57 17.38
N ARG A 153 4.34 25.14 17.89
CA ARG A 153 5.64 25.33 17.21
C ARG A 153 5.69 24.47 15.95
N PHE A 154 5.21 23.23 16.02
CA PHE A 154 5.12 22.34 14.86
C PHE A 154 4.27 22.96 13.74
N GLN A 155 3.09 23.46 14.08
CA GLN A 155 2.20 24.12 13.12
C GLN A 155 2.85 25.37 12.49
N SER A 156 3.58 26.17 13.28
CA SER A 156 4.34 27.32 12.77
C SER A 156 5.42 26.91 11.76
N VAL A 157 6.18 25.84 12.05
CA VAL A 157 7.20 25.30 11.14
C VAL A 157 6.57 24.75 9.86
N VAL A 158 5.46 24.02 9.96
CA VAL A 158 4.71 23.52 8.80
C VAL A 158 4.21 24.69 7.92
N ALA A 159 3.63 25.72 8.53
CA ALA A 159 3.13 26.88 7.80
C ALA A 159 4.26 27.64 7.09
N ALA A 160 5.39 27.86 7.76
CA ALA A 160 6.58 28.48 7.17
C ALA A 160 7.14 27.65 6.02
N LEU A 161 7.26 26.33 6.20
CA LEU A 161 7.75 25.40 5.19
C LEU A 161 6.84 25.36 3.96
N LEU A 162 5.53 25.22 4.15
CA LEU A 162 4.57 25.22 3.05
C LEU A 162 4.61 26.54 2.29
N ASN A 163 4.60 27.68 2.98
CA ASN A 163 4.66 28.99 2.32
C ASN A 163 5.96 29.16 1.50
N ALA A 164 7.12 28.78 2.05
CA ALA A 164 8.38 28.83 1.34
C ALA A 164 8.41 27.87 0.13
N THR A 165 7.83 26.68 0.26
CA THR A 165 7.71 25.69 -0.82
C THR A 165 6.77 26.18 -1.93
N VAL A 166 5.61 26.77 -1.58
CA VAL A 166 4.68 27.38 -2.53
C VAL A 166 5.35 28.52 -3.29
N ASN A 167 6.07 29.41 -2.59
CA ASN A 167 6.81 30.49 -3.23
C ASN A 167 7.78 29.95 -4.28
N TYR A 168 8.60 28.96 -3.91
CA TYR A 168 9.57 28.36 -4.84
C TYR A 168 8.88 27.73 -6.05
N ALA A 169 7.80 26.97 -5.84
CA ALA A 169 7.05 26.34 -6.92
C ALA A 169 6.56 27.38 -7.94
N VAL A 170 6.14 28.55 -7.46
CA VAL A 170 5.56 29.61 -8.27
C VAL A 170 6.62 30.49 -8.97
N THR A 171 7.78 30.70 -8.35
CA THR A 171 8.80 31.64 -8.86
C THR A 171 9.96 30.98 -9.59
N ASN A 172 10.29 29.73 -9.26
CA ASN A 172 11.55 29.10 -9.68
C ASN A 172 11.36 27.78 -10.44
N SER A 173 10.12 27.32 -10.63
CA SER A 173 9.83 26.02 -11.25
C SER A 173 8.89 26.17 -12.46
N THR A 174 9.31 25.69 -13.62
CA THR A 174 8.45 25.65 -14.81
C THR A 174 7.32 24.64 -14.67
N ARG A 175 7.52 23.60 -13.84
CA ARG A 175 6.51 22.58 -13.53
C ARG A 175 5.49 23.03 -12.50
N LEU A 176 5.62 24.24 -11.97
CA LEU A 176 4.90 24.75 -10.81
C LEU A 176 4.92 23.76 -9.63
N TYR A 177 6.05 23.09 -9.43
CA TYR A 177 6.29 22.09 -8.39
C TYR A 177 7.52 22.47 -7.58
N ALA A 178 7.45 22.31 -6.26
CA ALA A 178 8.62 22.35 -5.40
C ALA A 178 8.49 21.39 -4.22
N SER A 179 9.64 20.99 -3.68
CA SER A 179 9.80 20.21 -2.46
C SER A 179 10.60 21.02 -1.42
N GLY A 180 10.38 20.73 -0.14
CA GLY A 180 11.07 21.40 0.94
C GLY A 180 11.28 20.51 2.16
N GLU A 181 12.23 20.90 3.00
CA GLU A 181 12.42 20.35 4.34
C GLU A 181 12.65 21.45 5.38
N ALA A 182 12.27 21.20 6.62
CA ALA A 182 12.56 22.05 7.77
C ALA A 182 12.99 21.22 8.97
N ASP A 183 13.97 21.70 9.74
CA ASP A 183 14.35 21.05 10.99
C ASP A 183 13.33 21.38 12.10
N PHE A 184 13.02 20.41 12.98
CA PHE A 184 12.04 20.62 14.05
C PHE A 184 12.54 20.29 15.46
N ASP A 185 12.64 19.02 15.88
CA ASP A 185 13.16 18.63 17.21
C ASP A 185 13.88 17.27 17.24
N ARG A 186 14.12 16.70 18.43
CA ARG A 186 14.80 15.39 18.55
C ARG A 186 13.91 14.19 18.24
N GLU A 187 12.60 14.29 18.46
CA GLU A 187 11.65 13.18 18.26
C GLU A 187 11.19 13.11 16.80
N LEU A 188 10.99 14.27 16.18
CA LEU A 188 10.62 14.52 14.80
C LEU A 188 11.71 15.42 14.18
N PRO A 189 12.87 14.87 13.77
CA PRO A 189 14.02 15.64 13.32
C PRO A 189 13.71 16.61 12.18
N LYS A 190 12.81 16.22 11.28
CA LYS A 190 12.50 16.99 10.08
C LYS A 190 11.02 16.93 9.72
N VAL A 191 10.56 17.99 9.08
CA VAL A 191 9.30 18.07 8.36
C VAL A 191 9.62 18.21 6.87
N TYR A 192 8.97 17.42 6.03
CA TYR A 192 9.11 17.44 4.57
C TYR A 192 7.81 17.94 3.96
N ALA A 193 7.90 18.69 2.85
CA ALA A 193 6.75 19.18 2.13
C ALA A 193 6.94 19.13 0.61
N TRP A 194 5.84 19.07 -0.14
CA TRP A 194 5.82 19.51 -1.55
C TRP A 194 4.53 20.27 -1.85
N ALA A 195 4.59 21.18 -2.83
CA ALA A 195 3.45 21.89 -3.37
C ALA A 195 3.50 21.87 -4.90
N GLN A 196 2.34 21.71 -5.55
CA GLN A 196 2.23 21.63 -7.01
C GLN A 196 0.95 22.27 -7.55
N CYS A 197 1.05 22.91 -8.71
CA CYS A 197 -0.09 23.31 -9.54
C CYS A 197 -0.03 22.67 -10.94
N THR A 198 -1.13 22.73 -11.67
CA THR A 198 -1.12 22.41 -13.11
C THR A 198 -0.36 23.49 -13.88
N PRO A 199 0.59 23.13 -14.77
CA PRO A 199 1.43 24.07 -15.53
C PRO A 199 0.69 25.09 -16.42
N ASP A 200 -0.60 24.91 -16.66
CA ASP A 200 -1.45 25.85 -17.40
C ASP A 200 -1.99 27.00 -16.54
N LEU A 201 -1.74 27.02 -15.23
CA LEU A 201 -2.04 28.16 -14.36
C LEU A 201 -0.95 29.22 -14.41
N SER A 202 -1.34 30.49 -14.28
CA SER A 202 -0.37 31.55 -14.01
C SER A 202 0.25 31.38 -12.62
N PRO A 203 1.47 31.89 -12.39
CA PRO A 203 2.09 31.91 -11.07
C PRO A 203 1.18 32.49 -9.96
N GLU A 204 0.45 33.56 -10.27
CA GLU A 204 -0.49 34.21 -9.34
C GLU A 204 -1.68 33.31 -9.01
N ARG A 205 -2.33 32.71 -10.01
CA ARG A 205 -3.45 31.78 -9.76
C ARG A 205 -3.01 30.52 -9.03
N CYS A 206 -1.81 30.02 -9.31
CA CYS A 206 -1.25 28.89 -8.58
C CYS A 206 -1.06 29.23 -7.08
N ARG A 207 -0.50 30.41 -6.80
CA ARG A 207 -0.33 30.93 -5.44
C ARG A 207 -1.67 31.04 -4.71
N ASP A 208 -2.68 31.64 -5.36
CA ASP A 208 -4.00 31.80 -4.76
C ASP A 208 -4.70 30.46 -4.51
N CYS A 209 -4.59 29.51 -5.45
CA CYS A 209 -5.14 28.17 -5.32
C CYS A 209 -4.54 27.41 -4.11
N LEU A 210 -3.20 27.43 -3.99
CA LEU A 210 -2.49 26.79 -2.88
C LEU A 210 -2.78 27.49 -1.55
N ALA A 211 -2.77 28.83 -1.52
CA ALA A 211 -3.07 29.61 -0.33
C ALA A 211 -4.50 29.38 0.17
N MET A 212 -5.47 29.33 -0.74
CA MET A 212 -6.87 29.00 -0.42
C MET A 212 -6.95 27.60 0.19
N ASN A 213 -6.35 26.59 -0.45
CA ASN A 213 -6.34 25.21 0.06
C ASN A 213 -5.68 25.09 1.44
N ILE A 214 -4.55 25.77 1.66
CA ILE A 214 -3.88 25.78 2.97
C ILE A 214 -4.79 26.40 4.04
N LYS A 215 -5.41 27.54 3.72
CA LYS A 215 -6.31 28.26 4.66
C LYS A 215 -7.56 27.45 5.00
N THR A 216 -8.23 26.89 4.00
CA THR A 216 -9.51 26.18 4.20
C THR A 216 -9.34 24.84 4.88
N SER A 217 -8.21 24.16 4.68
CA SER A 217 -7.97 22.85 5.28
C SER A 217 -7.16 22.86 6.57
N ALA A 218 -6.55 23.99 6.95
CA ALA A 218 -5.82 24.12 8.21
C ALA A 218 -6.60 23.59 9.45
N PRO A 219 -7.91 23.87 9.63
CA PRO A 219 -8.66 23.34 10.78
C PRO A 219 -8.73 21.80 10.80
N LEU A 220 -8.77 21.16 9.62
CA LEU A 220 -8.82 19.70 9.47
C LEU A 220 -7.51 19.02 9.88
N PHE A 221 -6.40 19.75 9.82
CA PHE A 221 -5.05 19.20 10.03
C PHE A 221 -4.42 19.65 11.35
N THR A 222 -5.22 20.23 12.25
CA THR A 222 -4.79 20.64 13.58
C THR A 222 -4.02 19.51 14.26
N ASP A 223 -2.79 19.84 14.68
CA ASP A 223 -1.80 18.97 15.34
C ASP A 223 -1.31 17.76 14.56
N ALA A 224 -1.78 17.51 13.33
CA ALA A 224 -1.39 16.32 12.58
C ALA A 224 0.07 16.41 12.11
N ILE A 225 0.87 15.35 12.34
CA ILE A 225 2.28 15.30 11.88
C ILE A 225 2.42 15.14 10.35
N GLY A 226 1.30 15.01 9.65
CA GLY A 226 1.25 14.98 8.21
C GLY A 226 -0.16 15.28 7.69
N ALA A 227 -0.22 15.87 6.51
CA ALA A 227 -1.47 16.06 5.81
C ALA A 227 -1.25 16.24 4.31
N ARG A 228 -2.32 16.05 3.56
CA ARG A 228 -2.34 16.22 2.11
C ARG A 228 -3.66 16.82 1.65
N ILE A 229 -3.55 17.74 0.70
CA ILE A 229 -4.66 18.17 -0.14
C ILE A 229 -4.45 17.63 -1.54
N LEU A 230 -5.40 16.82 -1.98
CA LEU A 230 -5.52 16.28 -3.33
C LEU A 230 -6.49 17.15 -4.13
N GLY A 231 -5.98 18.13 -4.86
CA GLY A 231 -6.79 18.95 -5.76
C GLY A 231 -6.49 18.67 -7.22
N MET A 232 -7.49 18.82 -8.08
CA MET A 232 -7.36 18.72 -9.54
C MET A 232 -6.33 19.73 -10.09
N ARG A 233 -6.33 20.97 -9.58
CA ARG A 233 -5.48 22.06 -10.09
C ARG A 233 -4.28 22.39 -9.22
N CYS A 234 -4.43 22.24 -7.91
CA CYS A 234 -3.36 22.51 -6.97
C CYS A 234 -3.43 21.56 -5.79
N SER A 235 -2.28 21.04 -5.39
CA SER A 235 -2.13 20.04 -4.33
C SER A 235 -0.91 20.37 -3.48
N TYR A 236 -0.95 20.00 -2.22
CA TYR A 236 0.22 20.05 -1.35
C TYR A 236 0.20 18.90 -0.36
N ARG A 237 1.38 18.63 0.21
CA ARG A 237 1.55 17.61 1.23
C ARG A 237 2.67 17.96 2.18
N TYR A 238 2.52 17.60 3.45
CA TYR A 238 3.61 17.58 4.41
C TYR A 238 3.59 16.31 5.27
N GLU A 239 4.75 15.85 5.73
CA GLU A 239 4.93 14.71 6.64
C GLU A 239 6.24 14.85 7.41
N THR A 240 6.41 14.10 8.49
CA THR A 240 7.68 14.01 9.24
C THR A 240 8.67 12.96 8.72
N THR A 241 8.30 12.18 7.70
CA THR A 241 9.22 11.27 7.01
C THR A 241 9.31 11.60 5.52
N PRO A 242 10.47 11.49 4.85
CA PRO A 242 10.62 11.84 3.43
C PRO A 242 9.62 11.09 2.54
N PHE A 243 9.07 11.72 1.50
CA PHE A 243 8.06 11.12 0.60
C PHE A 243 8.13 11.51 -0.89
N PHE A 244 9.22 12.14 -1.30
CA PHE A 244 9.50 12.49 -2.69
C PHE A 244 10.89 12.00 -3.08
N ASN A 245 11.07 11.67 -4.37
CA ASN A 245 12.33 11.16 -4.93
C ASN A 245 13.23 12.29 -5.46
N GLY A 246 12.67 13.48 -5.62
CA GLY A 246 13.36 14.65 -6.19
C GLY A 246 14.30 15.35 -5.20
N PRO A 247 15.14 16.27 -5.69
CA PRO A 247 15.97 17.09 -4.82
C PRO A 247 15.08 17.93 -3.90
N VAL A 248 15.56 18.22 -2.69
CA VAL A 248 14.96 19.21 -1.79
C VAL A 248 15.28 20.61 -2.34
N MET A 249 14.25 21.39 -2.70
CA MET A 249 14.44 22.72 -3.30
C MET A 249 14.46 23.84 -2.26
N VAL A 250 13.75 23.65 -1.14
CA VAL A 250 13.65 24.61 -0.03
C VAL A 250 14.15 23.99 1.27
N ARG A 251 14.97 24.72 2.03
CA ARG A 251 15.46 24.29 3.34
C ARG A 251 15.27 25.39 4.37
N LEU A 252 14.60 25.09 5.49
CA LEU A 252 14.45 26.00 6.62
C LEU A 252 15.19 25.44 7.86
N ALA A 253 16.03 26.26 8.48
CA ALA A 253 16.69 25.91 9.74
C ALA A 253 15.72 26.09 10.92
N GLY A 254 15.75 25.15 11.87
CA GLY A 254 14.90 25.20 13.06
C GLY A 254 15.28 26.36 13.99
N THR A 255 14.32 27.20 14.35
CA THR A 255 14.51 28.22 15.40
C THR A 255 14.50 27.54 16.77
N SER A 256 15.67 27.14 17.29
CA SER A 256 15.82 26.89 18.73
C SER A 256 15.90 28.23 19.48
N PRO A 257 15.43 28.32 20.74
CA PRO A 257 15.75 29.45 21.60
C PRO A 257 17.24 29.42 21.90
N SER A 258 17.99 30.39 21.38
CA SER A 258 19.41 30.53 21.64
C SER A 258 19.63 30.92 23.11
N SER A 259 20.15 29.99 23.92
CA SER A 259 20.96 30.35 25.08
C SER A 259 22.22 31.04 24.56
N GLY A 260 22.43 32.28 25.02
CA GLY A 260 23.43 33.19 24.49
C GLY A 260 24.88 32.81 24.83
N ALA A 261 25.80 33.21 23.94
CA ALA A 261 26.94 34.10 24.16
C ALA A 261 27.83 34.09 22.88
N PRO A 262 28.78 35.03 22.68
CA PRO A 262 28.56 36.19 21.83
C PRO A 262 29.43 36.20 20.56
N ALA A 263 29.09 37.15 19.70
CA ALA A 263 29.77 37.50 18.46
C ALA A 263 31.28 37.74 18.58
N SER A 264 31.99 37.45 17.50
CA SER A 264 33.22 38.13 17.11
C SER A 264 33.13 38.42 15.61
N ALA A 265 33.17 39.71 15.26
CA ALA A 265 33.05 40.25 13.92
C ALA A 265 34.46 40.46 13.28
N PRO A 266 34.64 41.28 12.22
CA PRO A 266 34.72 40.85 10.83
C PRO A 266 36.04 41.24 10.14
N ALA A 267 36.30 40.70 8.95
CA ALA A 267 37.23 41.28 7.97
C ALA A 267 36.98 40.63 6.61
N MET A 268 37.13 41.23 5.44
CA MET A 268 37.27 42.62 4.97
C MET A 268 37.28 42.44 3.45
N VAL A 269 36.38 43.10 2.72
CA VAL A 269 36.53 43.28 1.27
C VAL A 269 37.06 44.70 1.07
N PRO A 270 37.92 44.94 0.08
CA PRO A 270 37.46 45.87 -0.93
C PRO A 270 37.87 45.53 -2.37
N ASN A 271 36.85 45.69 -3.22
CA ASN A 271 36.82 46.38 -4.51
C ASN A 271 37.42 45.79 -5.81
N VAL A 272 36.48 45.63 -6.76
CA VAL A 272 36.39 46.28 -8.08
C VAL A 272 37.57 46.08 -9.04
N LEU A 273 37.30 45.46 -10.20
CA LEU A 273 37.43 46.10 -11.52
C LEU A 273 36.83 45.23 -12.64
N THR A 274 36.13 45.91 -13.53
CA THR A 274 35.56 45.49 -14.81
C THR A 274 36.62 45.11 -15.85
N PRO A 275 36.24 44.45 -16.96
CA PRO A 275 37.17 43.86 -17.93
C PRO A 275 37.59 44.86 -19.02
N PRO A 276 38.70 44.59 -19.77
CA PRO A 276 38.83 45.07 -21.13
C PRO A 276 38.76 43.92 -22.14
N ALA A 277 38.02 44.21 -23.21
CA ALA A 277 38.08 43.51 -24.47
C ALA A 277 39.48 43.62 -25.10
N ALA A 278 39.93 42.55 -25.76
CA ALA A 278 40.92 42.64 -26.82
C ALA A 278 40.51 41.69 -27.94
N ALA A 279 40.26 42.30 -29.11
CA ALA A 279 40.13 41.63 -30.38
C ALA A 279 41.46 40.98 -30.79
N GLY A 280 41.38 39.86 -31.52
CA GLY A 280 42.52 39.21 -32.14
C GLY A 280 42.05 38.27 -33.23
N GLU A 281 42.30 38.65 -34.48
CA GLU A 281 41.88 38.02 -35.71
C GLU A 281 42.30 36.55 -35.86
N GLY A 282 41.49 35.83 -36.65
CA GLY A 282 41.71 34.43 -36.97
C GLY A 282 42.94 34.15 -37.84
N ARG A 283 43.46 32.94 -37.68
CA ARG A 283 44.26 32.25 -38.70
C ARG A 283 43.81 30.80 -38.80
N LYS A 284 43.45 30.40 -40.03
CA LYS A 284 43.03 29.06 -40.43
C LYS A 284 44.18 28.07 -40.29
N TYR A 285 43.90 26.89 -39.75
CA TYR A 285 44.73 25.70 -39.93
C TYR A 285 43.90 24.60 -40.60
N SER A 286 44.35 24.17 -41.79
CA SER A 286 43.86 22.99 -42.48
C SER A 286 44.40 21.73 -41.80
N VAL A 287 43.52 20.82 -41.39
CA VAL A 287 43.91 19.49 -40.90
C VAL A 287 43.99 18.51 -42.09
N PRO A 288 45.07 17.71 -42.24
CA PRO A 288 45.23 16.80 -43.36
C PRO A 288 44.30 15.58 -43.26
N GLY A 289 43.84 15.09 -44.41
CA GLY A 289 42.85 14.02 -44.57
C GLY A 289 43.27 12.59 -44.16
N MET A 290 43.97 12.41 -43.04
CA MET A 290 44.23 11.08 -42.46
C MET A 290 43.17 10.63 -41.44
N VAL A 291 42.39 11.54 -40.88
CA VAL A 291 41.37 11.20 -39.86
C VAL A 291 40.15 10.49 -40.47
N LEU A 292 39.87 10.69 -41.77
CA LEU A 292 38.73 10.05 -42.45
C LEU A 292 38.95 8.55 -42.73
N ILE A 293 40.20 8.11 -42.90
CA ILE A 293 40.52 6.74 -43.34
C ILE A 293 40.34 5.73 -42.20
N VAL A 294 40.47 6.15 -40.94
CA VAL A 294 40.28 5.27 -39.77
C VAL A 294 38.86 5.34 -39.20
N LEU A 295 38.21 6.51 -39.26
CA LEU A 295 36.87 6.69 -38.69
C LEU A 295 35.76 6.07 -39.54
N LEU A 296 35.89 6.05 -40.87
CA LEU A 296 34.85 5.50 -41.75
C LEU A 296 34.76 3.96 -41.69
N PRO A 297 35.87 3.19 -41.70
CA PRO A 297 35.80 1.74 -41.57
C PRO A 297 35.35 1.29 -40.18
N THR A 298 35.76 2.01 -39.13
CA THR A 298 35.34 1.70 -37.74
C THR A 298 33.85 1.98 -37.53
N ALA A 299 33.32 3.09 -38.05
CA ALA A 299 31.90 3.37 -38.03
C ALA A 299 31.10 2.34 -38.86
N ALA A 300 31.60 1.91 -40.00
CA ALA A 300 30.97 0.87 -40.81
C ALA A 300 30.94 -0.49 -40.10
N ALA A 301 32.04 -0.90 -39.46
CA ALA A 301 32.11 -2.14 -38.69
C ALA A 301 31.13 -2.12 -37.50
N ILE A 302 31.02 -1.00 -36.78
CA ILE A 302 30.06 -0.83 -35.69
C ILE A 302 28.62 -0.94 -36.22
N ASN A 303 28.31 -0.29 -37.35
CA ASN A 303 26.98 -0.39 -37.96
C ASN A 303 26.66 -1.82 -38.42
N ILE A 304 27.62 -2.57 -38.97
CA ILE A 304 27.42 -3.97 -39.37
C ILE A 304 27.15 -4.85 -38.14
N VAL A 305 27.87 -4.65 -37.04
CA VAL A 305 27.64 -5.37 -35.78
C VAL A 305 26.27 -5.03 -35.20
N VAL A 306 25.88 -3.76 -35.19
CA VAL A 306 24.54 -3.33 -34.73
C VAL A 306 23.44 -3.89 -35.63
N CYS A 307 23.59 -3.85 -36.96
CA CYS A 307 22.67 -4.47 -37.89
C CYS A 307 22.57 -5.99 -37.71
N PHE A 308 23.69 -6.67 -37.46
CA PHE A 308 23.71 -8.11 -37.17
C PHE A 308 22.99 -8.44 -35.86
N LEU A 309 23.19 -7.64 -34.80
CA LEU A 309 22.49 -7.81 -33.52
C LEU A 309 20.98 -7.52 -33.64
N LEU A 310 20.61 -6.50 -34.41
CA LEU A 310 19.20 -6.17 -34.69
C LEU A 310 18.54 -7.21 -35.59
N TRP A 311 19.26 -7.78 -36.57
CA TRP A 311 18.78 -8.86 -37.42
C TRP A 311 18.62 -10.17 -36.62
N ARG A 312 19.54 -10.47 -35.70
CA ARG A 312 19.41 -11.59 -34.76
C ARG A 312 18.23 -11.41 -33.80
N ARG A 313 17.91 -10.17 -33.41
CA ARG A 313 16.70 -9.82 -32.63
C ARG A 313 15.39 -9.87 -33.43
N ARG A 314 15.44 -9.87 -34.76
CA ARG A 314 14.26 -9.87 -35.64
C ARG A 314 13.99 -11.18 -36.36
N ARG A 315 14.79 -12.24 -36.13
CA ARG A 315 14.39 -13.58 -36.58
C ARG A 315 13.17 -14.03 -35.76
N PRO A 316 12.05 -14.41 -36.40
CA PRO A 316 11.01 -15.17 -35.72
C PRO A 316 11.65 -16.47 -35.26
N LEU A 317 11.58 -16.77 -33.95
CA LEU A 317 11.83 -18.13 -33.51
C LEU A 317 10.77 -19.01 -34.17
N ALA A 318 11.21 -19.92 -35.04
CA ALA A 318 10.41 -21.10 -35.35
C ALA A 318 10.05 -21.77 -34.02
N GLU A 319 8.78 -22.16 -33.87
CA GLU A 319 8.24 -22.86 -32.71
C GLU A 319 9.06 -24.13 -32.45
N ALA A 320 10.04 -24.02 -31.55
CA ALA A 320 10.59 -25.14 -30.83
C ALA A 320 9.96 -25.10 -29.44
N LYS A 321 9.15 -26.12 -29.12
CA LYS A 321 8.73 -26.41 -27.74
C LYS A 321 10.00 -26.37 -26.87
N GLN A 322 10.13 -25.37 -26.01
CA GLN A 322 11.17 -25.35 -24.99
C GLN A 322 10.58 -25.04 -23.61
N PRO A 323 11.11 -25.70 -22.56
CA PRO A 323 10.52 -25.75 -21.23
C PRO A 323 10.73 -24.42 -20.50
N TYR A 324 9.85 -24.13 -19.56
CA TYR A 324 9.94 -22.98 -18.65
C TYR A 324 11.29 -22.94 -17.94
N THR A 325 12.20 -22.05 -18.36
CA THR A 325 13.45 -21.76 -17.63
C THR A 325 13.34 -20.44 -16.87
N GLY A 326 13.31 -20.55 -15.55
CA GLY A 326 13.38 -19.45 -14.60
C GLY A 326 13.28 -19.97 -13.17
N TYR A 327 14.05 -21.00 -12.84
CA TYR A 327 14.19 -21.54 -11.48
C TYR A 327 15.67 -21.56 -11.13
N SER A 328 16.05 -20.81 -10.09
CA SER A 328 17.27 -21.03 -9.33
C SER A 328 16.85 -21.67 -8.01
N GLY A 329 16.81 -23.01 -8.00
CA GLY A 329 16.45 -23.89 -6.90
C GLY A 329 16.54 -25.33 -7.41
N GLU A 330 17.15 -26.22 -6.63
CA GLU A 330 17.74 -27.50 -7.01
C GLU A 330 16.77 -28.53 -7.65
N ALA A 331 17.33 -29.56 -8.28
CA ALA A 331 16.62 -30.59 -9.07
C ALA A 331 15.50 -31.34 -8.32
N GLU A 332 15.50 -31.34 -6.99
CA GLU A 332 14.46 -31.95 -6.14
C GLU A 332 13.10 -31.22 -6.22
N ASP A 333 13.10 -29.91 -6.50
CA ASP A 333 11.87 -29.10 -6.52
C ASP A 333 11.01 -29.35 -7.77
N ILE A 334 11.60 -29.87 -8.85
CA ILE A 334 10.90 -30.16 -10.11
C ILE A 334 10.16 -31.51 -10.02
N GLU A 335 10.74 -32.53 -9.39
CA GLU A 335 10.09 -33.82 -9.16
C GLU A 335 8.87 -33.70 -8.21
N SER A 336 8.95 -32.84 -7.19
CA SER A 336 7.84 -32.63 -6.25
C SER A 336 6.60 -32.03 -6.92
N VAL A 337 6.77 -31.16 -7.92
CA VAL A 337 5.65 -30.53 -8.64
C VAL A 337 5.03 -31.47 -9.66
N ASP A 338 5.85 -32.29 -10.33
CA ASP A 338 5.38 -33.26 -11.33
C ASP A 338 4.44 -34.30 -10.69
N SER A 339 4.73 -34.72 -9.46
CA SER A 339 3.86 -35.62 -8.68
C SER A 339 2.51 -35.02 -8.24
N MET A 340 2.35 -33.70 -8.32
CA MET A 340 1.13 -32.99 -7.90
C MET A 340 0.23 -32.61 -9.09
N LEU A 341 0.60 -32.96 -10.31
CA LEU A 341 -0.20 -32.68 -11.49
C LEU A 341 -1.43 -33.58 -11.53
N ILE A 342 -2.60 -32.97 -11.71
CA ILE A 342 -3.87 -33.66 -11.91
C ILE A 342 -4.45 -33.24 -13.26
N ASP A 343 -4.82 -34.23 -14.08
CA ASP A 343 -5.38 -34.00 -15.41
C ASP A 343 -6.69 -33.20 -15.36
N ILE A 344 -6.90 -32.32 -16.34
CA ILE A 344 -8.14 -31.53 -16.42
C ILE A 344 -9.39 -32.40 -16.56
N SER A 345 -9.26 -33.56 -17.21
CA SER A 345 -10.35 -34.53 -17.40
C SER A 345 -10.84 -35.06 -16.05
N THR A 346 -9.91 -35.41 -15.16
CA THR A 346 -10.20 -35.86 -13.79
C THR A 346 -10.91 -34.76 -13.00
N LEU A 347 -10.43 -33.51 -13.08
CA LEU A 347 -11.06 -32.40 -12.35
C LEU A 347 -12.43 -32.02 -12.91
N ARG A 348 -12.63 -32.11 -14.23
CA ARG A 348 -13.96 -31.95 -14.84
C ARG A 348 -14.91 -33.04 -14.37
N ALA A 349 -14.49 -34.30 -14.37
CA ALA A 349 -15.33 -35.39 -13.85
C ALA A 349 -15.67 -35.19 -12.36
N ALA A 350 -14.67 -34.84 -11.54
CA ALA A 350 -14.83 -34.63 -10.11
C ALA A 350 -15.78 -33.46 -9.76
N THR A 351 -15.79 -32.40 -10.57
CA THR A 351 -16.57 -31.18 -10.30
C THR A 351 -17.87 -31.08 -11.10
N GLY A 352 -18.21 -32.11 -11.91
CA GLY A 352 -19.36 -32.05 -12.82
C GLY A 352 -19.21 -30.97 -13.89
N ASP A 353 -18.01 -30.90 -14.49
CA ASP A 353 -17.57 -29.86 -15.44
C ASP A 353 -17.71 -28.43 -14.88
N PHE A 354 -17.26 -28.24 -13.64
CA PHE A 354 -17.36 -26.97 -12.92
C PHE A 354 -18.81 -26.44 -12.85
N ALA A 355 -19.78 -27.34 -12.63
CA ALA A 355 -21.19 -26.98 -12.52
C ALA A 355 -21.42 -25.95 -11.41
N GLU A 356 -22.33 -25.00 -11.64
CA GLU A 356 -22.69 -23.98 -10.64
C GLU A 356 -23.25 -24.60 -9.35
N ALA A 357 -23.89 -25.77 -9.42
CA ALA A 357 -24.37 -26.50 -8.23
C ALA A 357 -23.23 -26.93 -7.29
N ASN A 358 -22.01 -27.10 -7.82
CA ASN A 358 -20.82 -27.46 -7.06
C ASN A 358 -20.00 -26.24 -6.65
N LYS A 359 -20.43 -25.02 -6.97
CA LYS A 359 -19.69 -23.79 -6.64
C LYS A 359 -19.80 -23.49 -5.14
N LEU A 360 -18.65 -23.44 -4.47
CA LEU A 360 -18.54 -23.12 -3.05
C LEU A 360 -18.53 -21.60 -2.80
N GLY A 361 -17.98 -20.84 -3.74
CA GLY A 361 -17.90 -19.38 -3.70
C GLY A 361 -17.07 -18.81 -4.84
N GLU A 362 -17.08 -17.48 -4.98
CA GLU A 362 -16.28 -16.74 -5.96
C GLU A 362 -15.80 -15.43 -5.33
N GLY A 363 -14.52 -15.12 -5.51
CA GLY A 363 -13.91 -13.89 -5.02
C GLY A 363 -12.95 -13.29 -6.06
N GLY A 364 -12.17 -12.28 -5.65
CA GLY A 364 -11.21 -11.60 -6.54
C GLY A 364 -10.13 -12.51 -7.15
N PHE A 365 -10.00 -13.73 -6.64
CA PHE A 365 -9.00 -14.73 -7.03
C PHE A 365 -9.58 -15.90 -7.85
N GLY A 366 -10.87 -15.85 -8.20
CA GLY A 366 -11.55 -16.87 -9.00
C GLY A 366 -12.63 -17.65 -8.25
N ALA A 367 -13.27 -18.57 -8.98
CA ALA A 367 -14.33 -19.42 -8.46
C ALA A 367 -13.76 -20.70 -7.83
N VAL A 368 -14.38 -21.17 -6.76
CA VAL A 368 -14.01 -22.40 -6.05
C VAL A 368 -15.15 -23.40 -6.15
N TYR A 369 -14.84 -24.62 -6.56
CA TYR A 369 -15.81 -25.70 -6.76
C TYR A 369 -15.51 -26.88 -5.84
N LYS A 370 -16.56 -27.51 -5.30
CA LYS A 370 -16.46 -28.81 -4.64
C LYS A 370 -16.33 -29.88 -5.71
N GLY A 371 -15.50 -30.89 -5.44
CA GLY A 371 -15.46 -32.11 -6.25
C GLY A 371 -15.12 -33.32 -5.41
N THR A 372 -15.22 -34.49 -6.03
CA THR A 372 -14.83 -35.77 -5.45
C THR A 372 -13.93 -36.50 -6.44
N LEU A 373 -12.69 -36.79 -6.03
CA LEU A 373 -11.73 -37.54 -6.84
C LEU A 373 -12.16 -39.02 -6.97
N PRO A 374 -11.62 -39.77 -7.95
CA PRO A 374 -12.00 -41.18 -8.17
C PRO A 374 -11.75 -42.12 -6.98
N ASP A 375 -10.81 -41.77 -6.10
CA ASP A 375 -10.50 -42.47 -4.86
C ASP A 375 -11.45 -42.12 -3.70
N GLY A 376 -12.39 -41.20 -3.92
CA GLY A 376 -13.36 -40.74 -2.94
C GLY A 376 -12.91 -39.51 -2.13
N GLU A 377 -11.70 -38.97 -2.36
CA GLU A 377 -11.24 -37.77 -1.66
C GLU A 377 -12.07 -36.55 -2.08
N GLU A 378 -12.70 -35.88 -1.11
CA GLU A 378 -13.41 -34.61 -1.34
C GLU A 378 -12.40 -33.45 -1.45
N ILE A 379 -12.53 -32.68 -2.52
CA ILE A 379 -11.61 -31.61 -2.89
C ILE A 379 -12.32 -30.27 -3.11
N ALA A 380 -11.55 -29.19 -2.96
CA ALA A 380 -11.93 -27.84 -3.35
C ALA A 380 -11.02 -27.37 -4.50
N VAL A 381 -11.59 -27.14 -5.68
CA VAL A 381 -10.88 -26.72 -6.89
C VAL A 381 -11.04 -25.22 -7.09
N LYS A 382 -9.97 -24.47 -6.86
CA LYS A 382 -9.89 -23.02 -7.11
C LYS A 382 -9.45 -22.79 -8.55
N ARG A 383 -10.36 -22.28 -9.37
CA ARG A 383 -10.12 -21.94 -10.79
C ARG A 383 -9.72 -20.48 -10.90
N LEU A 384 -8.43 -20.24 -11.17
CA LEU A 384 -7.89 -18.89 -11.26
C LEU A 384 -8.40 -18.18 -12.53
N SER A 385 -8.69 -16.88 -12.42
CA SER A 385 -9.16 -16.08 -13.54
C SER A 385 -8.16 -16.02 -14.70
N LYS A 386 -8.65 -16.21 -15.94
CA LYS A 386 -7.84 -16.19 -17.16
C LYS A 386 -7.32 -14.80 -17.54
N SER A 387 -8.01 -13.73 -17.12
CA SER A 387 -7.76 -12.35 -17.59
C SER A 387 -6.74 -11.56 -16.77
N SER A 388 -6.20 -12.10 -15.67
CA SER A 388 -5.30 -11.34 -14.79
C SER A 388 -3.84 -11.81 -14.87
N THR A 389 -2.92 -10.86 -15.07
CA THR A 389 -1.47 -11.06 -14.84
C THR A 389 -1.15 -11.38 -13.39
N GLN A 390 -2.11 -11.13 -12.49
CA GLN A 390 -2.05 -11.43 -11.07
C GLN A 390 -2.20 -12.93 -10.80
N GLY A 391 -3.14 -13.62 -11.46
CA GLY A 391 -3.39 -15.05 -11.26
C GLY A 391 -2.17 -15.93 -11.59
N VAL A 392 -1.33 -15.53 -12.55
CA VAL A 392 -0.06 -16.23 -12.84
C VAL A 392 0.93 -16.12 -11.67
N LYS A 393 1.02 -14.94 -11.05
CA LYS A 393 1.94 -14.70 -9.92
C LYS A 393 1.45 -15.43 -8.67
N GLU A 394 0.14 -15.44 -8.44
CA GLU A 394 -0.50 -16.18 -7.34
C GLU A 394 -0.30 -17.68 -7.50
N LEU A 395 -0.54 -18.23 -8.68
CA LEU A 395 -0.26 -19.62 -8.99
C LEU A 395 1.20 -20.00 -8.68
N LYS A 396 2.16 -19.18 -9.13
CA LYS A 396 3.58 -19.41 -8.86
C LYS A 396 3.90 -19.34 -7.37
N ASN A 397 3.30 -18.39 -6.65
CA ASN A 397 3.48 -18.26 -5.21
C ASN A 397 2.90 -19.47 -4.47
N GLU A 398 1.64 -19.84 -4.74
CA GLU A 398 0.98 -20.96 -4.07
C GLU A 398 1.67 -22.29 -4.39
N LEU A 399 2.12 -22.51 -5.62
CA LEU A 399 2.87 -23.72 -5.99
C LEU A 399 4.23 -23.80 -5.29
N ALA A 400 4.97 -22.68 -5.23
CA ALA A 400 6.28 -22.64 -4.57
C ALA A 400 6.19 -22.77 -3.04
N LEU A 401 5.08 -22.34 -2.45
CA LEU A 401 4.88 -22.30 -1.00
C LEU A 401 4.17 -23.56 -0.49
N VAL A 402 2.96 -23.83 -0.99
CA VAL A 402 2.03 -24.76 -0.34
C VAL A 402 2.45 -26.21 -0.54
N ALA A 403 3.20 -26.54 -1.61
CA ALA A 403 3.78 -27.87 -1.79
C ALA A 403 4.73 -28.27 -0.62
N LYS A 404 5.36 -27.28 0.03
CA LYS A 404 6.34 -27.48 1.11
C LYS A 404 5.76 -27.28 2.52
N LEU A 405 4.54 -26.78 2.64
CA LEU A 405 3.90 -26.46 3.92
C LEU A 405 2.95 -27.60 4.33
N LYS A 406 3.25 -28.23 5.47
CA LYS A 406 2.43 -29.32 6.04
C LYS A 406 2.20 -29.08 7.52
N HIS A 407 1.01 -28.63 7.87
CA HIS A 407 0.63 -28.36 9.26
C HIS A 407 -0.87 -28.48 9.45
N LYS A 408 -1.31 -28.98 10.62
CA LYS A 408 -2.74 -29.23 10.92
C LYS A 408 -3.63 -27.98 10.87
N ASN A 409 -3.04 -26.80 11.07
CA ASN A 409 -3.73 -25.50 11.03
C ASN A 409 -3.54 -24.73 9.72
N LEU A 410 -3.06 -25.39 8.65
CA LEU A 410 -3.03 -24.84 7.29
C LEU A 410 -3.87 -25.74 6.38
N VAL A 411 -4.48 -25.16 5.35
CA VAL A 411 -5.16 -25.95 4.29
C VAL A 411 -4.10 -26.61 3.41
N ARG A 412 -4.23 -27.92 3.23
CA ARG A 412 -3.33 -28.73 2.41
C ARG A 412 -3.68 -28.61 0.93
N LEU A 413 -2.66 -28.32 0.10
CA LEU A 413 -2.74 -28.48 -1.35
C LEU A 413 -2.65 -29.97 -1.69
N VAL A 414 -3.61 -30.45 -2.47
CA VAL A 414 -3.69 -31.82 -2.99
C VAL A 414 -2.98 -31.90 -4.34
N GLY A 415 -3.17 -30.91 -5.21
CA GLY A 415 -2.55 -30.90 -6.53
C GLY A 415 -2.81 -29.63 -7.33
N VAL A 416 -2.32 -29.61 -8.57
CA VAL A 416 -2.48 -28.49 -9.51
C VAL A 416 -2.78 -28.99 -10.92
N CYS A 417 -3.49 -28.18 -11.71
CA CYS A 417 -3.71 -28.44 -13.14
C CYS A 417 -3.32 -27.20 -13.95
N LEU A 418 -2.44 -27.40 -14.93
CA LEU A 418 -1.87 -26.35 -15.79
C LEU A 418 -2.14 -26.61 -17.29
N GLU A 419 -3.12 -27.43 -17.60
CA GLU A 419 -3.44 -27.85 -18.97
C GLU A 419 -4.41 -26.90 -19.68
N HIS A 420 -4.33 -26.81 -21.02
CA HIS A 420 -5.33 -26.13 -21.86
C HIS A 420 -5.67 -24.68 -21.43
N GLU A 421 -4.67 -23.93 -20.96
CA GLU A 421 -4.82 -22.57 -20.40
C GLU A 421 -5.66 -22.47 -19.12
N GLU A 422 -6.03 -23.61 -18.52
CA GLU A 422 -6.59 -23.66 -17.18
C GLU A 422 -5.47 -23.58 -16.14
N ARG A 423 -5.74 -22.86 -15.05
CA ARG A 423 -4.84 -22.73 -13.91
C ARG A 423 -5.65 -23.04 -12.66
N LEU A 424 -5.60 -24.30 -12.25
CA LEU A 424 -6.40 -24.80 -11.14
C LEU A 424 -5.49 -25.20 -9.98
N LEU A 425 -5.91 -24.84 -8.78
CA LEU A 425 -5.33 -25.31 -7.53
C LEU A 425 -6.34 -26.20 -6.82
N VAL A 426 -5.91 -27.37 -6.39
CA VAL A 426 -6.76 -28.40 -5.78
C VAL A 426 -6.38 -28.53 -4.32
N TYR A 427 -7.32 -28.24 -3.44
CA TYR A 427 -7.15 -28.26 -1.99
C TYR A 427 -7.99 -29.36 -1.35
N GLU A 428 -7.65 -29.75 -0.12
CA GLU A 428 -8.56 -30.55 0.70
C GLU A 428 -9.90 -29.81 0.89
N PHE A 429 -11.03 -30.53 0.85
CA PHE A 429 -12.32 -29.92 1.17
C PHE A 429 -12.48 -29.73 2.68
N VAL A 430 -12.80 -28.50 3.09
CA VAL A 430 -12.99 -28.12 4.50
C VAL A 430 -14.48 -27.77 4.74
N PRO A 431 -15.24 -28.59 5.49
CA PRO A 431 -16.70 -28.62 5.39
C PRO A 431 -17.43 -27.45 6.07
N ASN A 432 -16.91 -26.90 7.17
CA ASN A 432 -17.58 -25.82 7.93
C ASN A 432 -17.31 -24.42 7.35
N ARG A 433 -16.82 -24.33 6.11
CA ARG A 433 -16.55 -23.08 5.38
C ARG A 433 -15.61 -22.15 6.17
N SER A 434 -15.67 -20.85 5.90
CA SER A 434 -14.81 -19.83 6.51
C SER A 434 -15.42 -19.24 7.78
N LEU A 435 -14.55 -18.83 8.71
CA LEU A 435 -14.91 -18.30 10.02
C LEU A 435 -15.83 -17.07 9.94
N ASP A 436 -15.64 -16.19 8.96
CA ASP A 436 -16.50 -15.01 8.74
C ASP A 436 -17.97 -15.37 8.51
N LYS A 437 -18.25 -16.53 7.88
CA LYS A 437 -19.61 -17.01 7.61
C LYS A 437 -20.33 -17.56 8.83
N ILE A 438 -19.61 -17.79 9.92
CA ILE A 438 -20.15 -18.26 11.19
C ILE A 438 -20.14 -17.13 12.21
N LEU A 439 -19.00 -16.45 12.37
CA LEU A 439 -18.78 -15.43 13.41
C LEU A 439 -19.71 -14.22 13.27
N PHE A 440 -19.98 -13.77 12.03
CA PHE A 440 -20.79 -12.57 11.77
C PHE A 440 -22.22 -12.88 11.34
N ASP A 441 -22.60 -14.16 11.32
CA ASP A 441 -23.96 -14.61 11.02
C ASP A 441 -24.74 -14.70 12.34
N THR A 442 -25.90 -14.04 12.42
CA THR A 442 -26.64 -13.84 13.67
C THR A 442 -27.07 -15.16 14.32
N GLU A 443 -27.38 -16.18 13.51
CA GLU A 443 -27.83 -17.50 13.98
C GLU A 443 -26.63 -18.43 14.18
N LYS A 444 -25.69 -18.46 13.22
CA LYS A 444 -24.58 -19.42 13.28
C LYS A 444 -23.54 -19.08 14.34
N ARG A 445 -23.40 -17.81 14.74
CA ARG A 445 -22.44 -17.42 15.79
C ARG A 445 -22.67 -18.10 17.13
N GLU A 446 -23.90 -18.55 17.41
CA GLU A 446 -24.25 -19.32 18.61
C GLU A 446 -23.56 -20.70 18.63
N GLN A 447 -23.11 -21.19 17.48
CA GLN A 447 -22.34 -22.45 17.40
C GLN A 447 -20.92 -22.29 17.96
N LEU A 448 -20.42 -21.04 18.07
CA LEU A 448 -19.09 -20.68 18.55
C LEU A 448 -19.13 -20.23 20.01
N ASP A 449 -19.24 -21.21 20.92
CA ASP A 449 -18.98 -20.99 22.35
C ASP A 449 -17.54 -20.51 22.61
N TRP A 450 -17.27 -20.06 23.85
CA TRP A 450 -15.95 -19.57 24.23
C TRP A 450 -14.84 -20.59 23.97
N GLY A 451 -15.06 -21.86 24.31
CA GLY A 451 -14.08 -22.92 24.14
C GLY A 451 -13.66 -23.08 22.69
N LYS A 452 -14.61 -23.06 21.76
CA LYS A 452 -14.34 -23.09 20.32
C LYS A 452 -13.63 -21.83 19.85
N ARG A 453 -14.06 -20.63 20.27
CA ARG A 453 -13.39 -19.37 19.91
C ARG A 453 -11.94 -19.34 20.37
N TYR A 454 -11.68 -19.73 21.61
CA TYR A 454 -10.34 -19.82 22.18
C TYR A 454 -9.48 -20.88 21.46
N LYS A 455 -10.07 -22.03 21.11
CA LYS A 455 -9.41 -23.07 20.29
C LYS A 455 -9.05 -22.54 18.89
N ILE A 456 -9.93 -21.76 18.28
CA ILE A 456 -9.69 -21.11 16.99
C ILE A 456 -8.54 -20.10 17.09
N ILE A 457 -8.57 -19.19 18.08
CA ILE A 457 -7.49 -18.22 18.31
C ILE A 457 -6.13 -18.92 18.45
N ASN A 458 -6.06 -19.96 19.29
CA ASN A 458 -4.84 -20.75 19.50
C ASN A 458 -4.39 -21.49 18.25
N GLY A 459 -5.33 -22.06 17.47
CA GLY A 459 -4.99 -22.78 16.24
C GLY A 459 -4.45 -21.85 15.16
N ILE A 460 -5.01 -20.64 15.01
CA ILE A 460 -4.49 -19.62 14.09
C ILE A 460 -3.08 -19.20 14.53
N ALA A 461 -2.87 -18.94 15.82
CA ALA A 461 -1.56 -18.54 16.35
C ALA A 461 -0.48 -19.59 16.06
N ARG A 462 -0.79 -20.89 16.28
CA ARG A 462 0.12 -22.00 15.93
C ARG A 462 0.36 -22.13 14.43
N GLY A 463 -0.67 -21.92 13.60
CA GLY A 463 -0.50 -21.91 12.15
C GLY A 463 0.45 -20.80 11.68
N LEU A 464 0.34 -19.60 12.25
CA LEU A 464 1.24 -18.48 11.94
C LEU A 464 2.65 -18.69 12.49
N GLN A 465 2.81 -19.21 13.72
CA GLN A 465 4.11 -19.59 14.26
C GLN A 465 4.82 -20.56 13.31
N TYR A 466 4.12 -21.59 12.82
CA TYR A 466 4.70 -22.52 11.86
C TYR A 466 5.18 -21.81 10.58
N LEU A 467 4.37 -20.91 10.01
CA LEU A 467 4.77 -20.14 8.81
C LEU A 467 5.97 -19.22 9.06
N HIS A 468 6.08 -18.63 10.25
CA HIS A 468 7.08 -17.61 10.56
C HIS A 468 8.40 -18.17 11.09
N GLU A 469 8.34 -19.29 11.82
CA GLU A 469 9.42 -19.76 12.69
C GLU A 469 9.77 -21.24 12.50
N ASP A 470 8.79 -22.15 12.41
CA ASP A 470 9.06 -23.60 12.44
C ASP A 470 9.19 -24.27 11.05
N SER A 471 8.68 -23.64 10.00
CA SER A 471 8.76 -24.16 8.64
C SER A 471 10.15 -23.97 8.04
N GLN A 472 10.50 -24.79 7.05
CA GLN A 472 11.81 -24.73 6.38
C GLN A 472 12.08 -23.37 5.72
N LEU A 473 11.01 -22.67 5.33
CA LEU A 473 11.02 -21.39 4.66
C LEU A 473 10.21 -20.41 5.49
N LYS A 474 10.75 -19.23 5.78
CA LYS A 474 9.99 -18.18 6.47
C LYS A 474 8.97 -17.58 5.50
N VAL A 475 7.68 -17.70 5.82
CA VAL A 475 6.57 -17.26 4.96
C VAL A 475 5.79 -16.14 5.64
N VAL A 476 5.65 -15.00 4.96
CA VAL A 476 4.72 -13.92 5.38
C VAL A 476 3.49 -13.96 4.49
N HIS A 477 2.31 -14.11 5.09
CA HIS A 477 1.07 -14.39 4.37
C HIS A 477 0.41 -13.14 3.77
N ARG A 478 0.43 -11.99 4.46
CA ARG A 478 -0.02 -10.65 3.99
C ARG A 478 -1.52 -10.44 3.73
N ASP A 479 -2.36 -11.45 3.91
CA ASP A 479 -3.82 -11.33 3.75
C ASP A 479 -4.57 -12.19 4.78
N LEU A 480 -4.14 -12.15 6.04
CA LEU A 480 -4.86 -12.79 7.14
C LEU A 480 -6.15 -12.01 7.45
N LYS A 481 -7.26 -12.73 7.48
CA LYS A 481 -8.60 -12.23 7.81
C LYS A 481 -9.53 -13.41 8.11
N ALA A 482 -10.67 -13.14 8.76
CA ALA A 482 -11.63 -14.19 9.12
C ALA A 482 -12.12 -15.03 7.92
N SER A 483 -12.24 -14.43 6.72
CA SER A 483 -12.67 -15.19 5.52
C SER A 483 -11.59 -16.13 4.95
N ASN A 484 -10.34 -16.01 5.40
CA ASN A 484 -9.23 -16.89 5.02
C ASN A 484 -8.92 -17.94 6.12
N ILE A 485 -9.78 -18.07 7.13
CA ILE A 485 -9.71 -19.12 8.14
C ILE A 485 -10.85 -20.11 7.88
N LEU A 486 -10.53 -21.30 7.36
CA LEU A 486 -11.51 -22.37 7.18
C LEU A 486 -11.65 -23.22 8.44
N LEU A 487 -12.79 -23.87 8.62
CA LEU A 487 -13.09 -24.69 9.80
C LEU A 487 -13.34 -26.15 9.40
N ASP A 488 -12.55 -27.07 9.98
CA ASP A 488 -12.76 -28.50 9.76
C ASP A 488 -14.01 -29.04 10.50
N THR A 489 -14.30 -30.32 10.35
CA THR A 489 -15.45 -31.00 10.99
C THR A 489 -15.50 -30.81 12.51
N ASN A 490 -14.36 -30.61 13.16
CA ASN A 490 -14.21 -30.44 14.60
C ASN A 490 -14.02 -28.97 15.02
N MET A 491 -14.36 -28.03 14.13
CA MET A 491 -14.20 -26.59 14.30
C MET A 491 -12.74 -26.17 14.58
N ASN A 492 -11.76 -26.93 14.10
CA ASN A 492 -10.37 -26.50 14.12
C ASN A 492 -10.09 -25.52 12.97
N PRO A 493 -9.31 -24.46 13.20
CA PRO A 493 -8.97 -23.50 12.16
C PRO A 493 -7.89 -24.03 11.22
N LYS A 494 -8.05 -23.73 9.93
CA LYS A 494 -7.07 -23.93 8.87
C LYS A 494 -6.89 -22.64 8.07
N ILE A 495 -5.68 -22.09 8.07
CA ILE A 495 -5.33 -20.89 7.30
C ILE A 495 -5.27 -21.26 5.81
N SER A 496 -5.91 -20.45 4.97
CA SER A 496 -6.02 -20.63 3.52
C SER A 496 -5.60 -19.37 2.74
N ASP A 497 -5.52 -19.49 1.41
CA ASP A 497 -5.30 -18.38 0.46
C ASP A 497 -3.89 -17.74 0.51
N PHE A 498 -2.89 -18.51 0.07
CA PHE A 498 -1.48 -18.09 0.04
C PHE A 498 -1.09 -17.29 -1.21
N GLY A 499 -2.03 -16.88 -2.06
CA GLY A 499 -1.75 -16.17 -3.32
C GLY A 499 -0.88 -14.92 -3.16
N LEU A 500 -1.04 -14.21 -2.04
CA LEU A 500 -0.27 -13.00 -1.72
C LEU A 500 0.96 -13.24 -0.85
N ALA A 501 1.18 -14.48 -0.40
CA ALA A 501 2.25 -14.83 0.51
C ALA A 501 3.64 -14.68 -0.14
N ARG A 502 4.66 -14.45 0.70
CA ARG A 502 6.04 -14.18 0.27
C ARG A 502 7.03 -14.97 1.10
N LEU A 503 8.00 -15.54 0.39
CA LEU A 503 9.18 -16.19 0.96
C LEU A 503 10.20 -15.15 1.44
N PHE A 504 10.69 -15.32 2.65
CA PHE A 504 11.85 -14.61 3.19
C PHE A 504 13.05 -15.56 3.20
N GLY A 505 14.23 -15.03 2.84
CA GLY A 505 15.48 -15.72 3.14
C GLY A 505 15.64 -15.90 4.65
N ARG A 506 16.44 -16.87 5.10
CA ARG A 506 16.60 -17.19 6.54
C ARG A 506 16.90 -15.94 7.39
N ASP A 507 17.81 -15.09 6.90
CA ASP A 507 18.24 -13.86 7.60
C ASP A 507 17.35 -12.64 7.32
N GLN A 508 16.41 -12.74 6.38
CA GLN A 508 15.52 -11.64 6.06
C GLN A 508 14.44 -11.51 7.14
N THR A 509 14.35 -10.31 7.72
CA THR A 509 13.39 -9.98 8.79
C THR A 509 12.24 -9.11 8.30
N GLN A 510 12.45 -8.36 7.22
CA GLN A 510 11.47 -7.48 6.60
C GLN A 510 11.72 -7.31 5.11
N ALA A 511 10.70 -6.87 4.38
CA ALA A 511 10.78 -6.54 2.97
C ALA A 511 9.87 -5.35 2.65
N VAL A 512 10.16 -4.67 1.53
CA VAL A 512 9.38 -3.51 1.06
C VAL A 512 8.81 -3.85 -0.31
N THR A 513 7.54 -3.51 -0.54
CA THR A 513 6.87 -3.68 -1.82
C THR A 513 6.28 -2.36 -2.32
N SER A 514 6.40 -2.08 -3.61
CA SER A 514 5.70 -0.96 -4.25
C SER A 514 4.20 -1.25 -4.48
N ARG A 515 3.81 -2.52 -4.43
CA ARG A 515 2.44 -2.97 -4.60
C ARG A 515 1.90 -3.51 -3.27
N VAL A 516 1.15 -2.67 -2.57
CA VAL A 516 0.40 -3.03 -1.36
C VAL A 516 -0.87 -3.76 -1.80
N VAL A 517 -1.05 -4.97 -1.28
CA VAL A 517 -2.16 -5.88 -1.58
C VAL A 517 -2.58 -6.58 -0.30
N GLY A 518 -3.87 -6.87 -0.14
CA GLY A 518 -4.43 -7.43 1.07
C GLY A 518 -5.74 -6.73 1.42
N THR A 519 -6.32 -7.10 2.55
CA THR A 519 -7.66 -6.66 2.93
C THR A 519 -7.62 -5.48 3.90
N TYR A 520 -8.29 -4.38 3.53
CA TYR A 520 -8.39 -3.19 4.38
C TYR A 520 -9.00 -3.52 5.74
N GLY A 521 -8.54 -2.85 6.80
CA GLY A 521 -8.90 -3.16 8.19
C GLY A 521 -7.98 -4.19 8.86
N TYR A 522 -7.39 -5.12 8.11
CA TYR A 522 -6.44 -6.11 8.64
C TYR A 522 -4.98 -5.75 8.38
N MET A 523 -4.72 -4.85 7.43
CA MET A 523 -3.36 -4.47 7.04
C MET A 523 -2.70 -3.58 8.10
N ALA A 524 -1.48 -3.94 8.49
CA ALA A 524 -0.68 -3.17 9.42
C ALA A 524 -0.34 -1.76 8.89
N PRO A 525 -0.27 -0.73 9.75
CA PRO A 525 -0.02 0.65 9.34
C PRO A 525 1.26 0.83 8.51
N GLU A 526 2.37 0.22 8.92
CA GLU A 526 3.65 0.31 8.20
C GLU A 526 3.57 -0.32 6.80
N TYR A 527 2.73 -1.34 6.64
CA TYR A 527 2.51 -2.01 5.37
C TYR A 527 1.64 -1.15 4.45
N VAL A 528 0.55 -0.57 4.97
CA VAL A 528 -0.32 0.34 4.22
C VAL A 528 0.42 1.62 3.82
N MET A 529 1.22 2.19 4.74
CA MET A 529 1.84 3.49 4.56
C MET A 529 3.13 3.44 3.74
N ARG A 530 3.96 2.42 3.95
CA ARG A 530 5.32 2.35 3.38
C ARG A 530 5.55 1.13 2.47
N GLY A 531 4.60 0.20 2.42
CA GLY A 531 4.78 -1.09 1.76
C GLY A 531 5.71 -2.05 2.51
N ASN A 532 6.07 -1.72 3.76
CA ASN A 532 6.92 -2.56 4.60
C ASN A 532 6.10 -3.72 5.15
N TYR A 533 6.49 -4.95 4.86
CA TYR A 533 5.84 -6.13 5.43
C TYR A 533 6.87 -7.04 6.08
N SER A 534 6.42 -7.71 7.13
CA SER A 534 7.20 -8.68 7.89
C SER A 534 6.26 -9.65 8.60
N VAL A 535 6.82 -10.61 9.33
CA VAL A 535 6.05 -11.45 10.27
C VAL A 535 5.24 -10.62 11.28
N LYS A 536 5.69 -9.39 11.62
CA LYS A 536 4.97 -8.47 12.50
C LYS A 536 3.74 -7.83 11.85
N SER A 537 3.68 -7.80 10.52
CA SER A 537 2.50 -7.32 9.79
C SER A 537 1.39 -8.39 9.82
N ASP A 538 1.74 -9.68 9.73
CA ASP A 538 0.79 -10.78 9.97
C ASP A 538 0.33 -10.84 11.43
N ALA A 539 1.23 -10.55 12.39
CA ALA A 539 0.86 -10.43 13.80
C ALA A 539 -0.20 -9.34 14.03
N PHE A 540 -0.10 -8.20 13.34
CA PHE A 540 -1.13 -7.16 13.38
C PHE A 540 -2.49 -7.68 12.90
N SER A 541 -2.52 -8.34 11.73
CA SER A 541 -3.75 -8.93 11.19
C SER A 541 -4.34 -9.98 12.13
N PHE A 542 -3.49 -10.78 12.79
CA PHE A 542 -3.90 -11.71 13.84
C PHE A 542 -4.55 -10.99 15.02
N GLY A 543 -3.96 -9.90 15.51
CA GLY A 543 -4.53 -9.10 16.59
C GLY A 543 -5.93 -8.60 16.29
N VAL A 544 -6.15 -8.06 15.08
CA VAL A 544 -7.49 -7.66 14.62
C VAL A 544 -8.46 -8.85 14.65
N MET A 545 -8.08 -10.01 14.11
CA MET A 545 -8.94 -11.20 14.12
C MET A 545 -9.27 -11.68 15.53
N VAL A 546 -8.32 -11.65 16.47
CA VAL A 546 -8.59 -12.02 17.88
C VAL A 546 -9.68 -11.13 18.46
N LEU A 547 -9.62 -9.83 18.21
CA LEU A 547 -10.60 -8.87 18.68
C LEU A 547 -11.98 -9.07 18.02
N GLU A 548 -12.01 -9.38 16.72
CA GLU A 548 -13.26 -9.78 16.04
C GLU A 548 -13.85 -11.06 16.64
N ILE A 549 -13.02 -12.08 16.90
CA ILE A 549 -13.46 -13.36 17.46
C ILE A 549 -14.03 -13.16 18.87
N VAL A 550 -13.42 -12.34 19.72
CA VAL A 550 -13.91 -12.11 21.09
C VAL A 550 -15.22 -11.31 21.10
N THR A 551 -15.31 -10.27 20.25
CA THR A 551 -16.46 -9.36 20.25
C THR A 551 -17.62 -9.82 19.37
N GLY A 552 -17.37 -10.72 18.41
CA GLY A 552 -18.34 -11.07 17.37
C GLY A 552 -18.67 -9.92 16.42
N ARG A 553 -17.89 -8.83 16.45
CA ARG A 553 -18.10 -7.63 15.64
C ARG A 553 -17.06 -7.56 14.54
N LYS A 554 -17.50 -7.14 13.36
CA LYS A 554 -16.63 -7.01 12.19
C LYS A 554 -15.90 -5.67 12.21
N ASN A 555 -14.60 -5.69 11.96
CA ASN A 555 -13.75 -4.51 11.98
C ASN A 555 -14.07 -3.47 10.87
N ASN A 556 -14.78 -3.89 9.81
CA ASN A 556 -15.07 -3.07 8.62
C ASN A 556 -16.54 -2.60 8.47
N ASP A 557 -17.39 -2.70 9.51
CA ASP A 557 -18.83 -2.32 9.42
C ASP A 557 -19.09 -0.79 9.38
N CYS A 558 -18.11 0.00 8.95
CA CYS A 558 -18.16 1.46 8.93
C CYS A 558 -19.06 2.08 7.85
N TYR A 559 -19.77 1.28 7.04
CA TYR A 559 -20.55 1.80 5.90
C TYR A 559 -22.06 1.92 6.15
N ASN A 560 -22.61 1.36 7.23
CA ASN A 560 -24.07 1.23 7.37
C ASN A 560 -24.71 1.87 8.62
N SER A 561 -23.99 2.58 9.48
CA SER A 561 -24.62 3.37 10.54
C SER A 561 -23.90 4.70 10.75
N GLN A 562 -24.67 5.77 10.95
CA GLN A 562 -24.18 7.13 11.25
C GLN A 562 -23.48 7.23 12.64
N GLN A 563 -23.12 6.09 13.25
CA GLN A 563 -22.50 5.93 14.57
C GLN A 563 -21.59 4.66 14.64
N SER A 564 -20.99 4.21 13.54
CA SER A 564 -20.07 3.06 13.61
C SER A 564 -18.71 3.50 14.18
N GLU A 565 -18.51 3.32 15.48
CA GLU A 565 -17.20 3.45 16.12
C GLU A 565 -16.23 2.39 15.59
N ASP A 566 -14.97 2.77 15.39
CA ASP A 566 -13.88 1.87 15.01
C ASP A 566 -13.68 0.78 16.09
N LEU A 567 -13.70 -0.51 15.71
CA LEU A 567 -13.67 -1.64 16.66
C LEU A 567 -12.47 -1.55 17.61
N LEU A 568 -11.29 -1.19 17.07
CA LEU A 568 -10.07 -1.06 17.86
C LEU A 568 -10.17 0.10 18.87
N THR A 569 -10.81 1.20 18.47
CA THR A 569 -11.11 2.35 19.34
C THR A 569 -12.01 1.94 20.50
N THR A 570 -13.17 1.33 20.23
CA THR A 570 -14.12 0.92 21.28
C THR A 570 -13.49 -0.06 22.27
N ILE A 571 -12.74 -1.07 21.77
CA ILE A 571 -12.08 -2.05 22.64
C ILE A 571 -11.00 -1.39 23.51
N TRP A 572 -10.23 -0.46 22.95
CA TRP A 572 -9.21 0.27 23.71
C TRP A 572 -9.82 1.09 24.86
N GLU A 573 -10.95 1.77 24.62
CA GLU A 573 -11.64 2.55 25.64
C GLU A 573 -12.12 1.66 26.79
N HIS A 574 -12.81 0.57 26.46
CA HIS A 574 -13.24 -0.42 27.45
C HIS A 574 -12.08 -1.11 28.17
N TRP A 575 -10.95 -1.34 27.50
CA TRP A 575 -9.74 -1.87 28.11
C TRP A 575 -9.20 -0.90 29.16
N THR A 576 -9.04 0.38 28.82
CA THR A 576 -8.55 1.42 29.73
C THR A 576 -9.50 1.72 30.89
N ALA A 577 -10.81 1.59 30.67
CA ALA A 577 -11.84 1.75 31.70
C ALA A 577 -12.01 0.49 32.59
N GLY A 578 -11.32 -0.62 32.30
CA GLY A 578 -11.46 -1.89 33.03
C GLY A 578 -12.73 -2.69 32.71
N THR A 579 -13.55 -2.22 31.76
CA THR A 579 -14.87 -2.76 31.40
C THR A 579 -14.84 -3.64 30.14
N VAL A 580 -13.67 -4.16 29.74
CA VAL A 580 -13.46 -4.93 28.49
C VAL A 580 -14.44 -6.10 28.30
N LEU A 581 -14.87 -6.76 29.37
CA LEU A 581 -15.83 -7.87 29.28
C LEU A 581 -17.20 -7.44 28.72
N ALA A 582 -17.56 -6.16 28.84
CA ALA A 582 -18.79 -5.63 28.24
C ALA A 582 -18.75 -5.60 26.70
N THR A 583 -17.58 -5.72 26.09
CA THR A 583 -17.42 -5.77 24.62
C THR A 583 -17.59 -7.18 24.05
N MET A 584 -17.66 -8.20 24.90
CA MET A 584 -17.78 -9.59 24.47
C MET A 584 -19.07 -9.84 23.69
N ASP A 585 -19.01 -10.78 22.76
CA ASP A 585 -20.19 -11.25 22.05
C ASP A 585 -21.17 -11.89 23.05
N PRO A 586 -22.41 -11.39 23.17
CA PRO A 586 -23.42 -11.97 24.05
C PRO A 586 -23.73 -13.44 23.72
N SER A 587 -23.46 -13.90 22.49
CA SER A 587 -23.71 -15.29 22.08
C SER A 587 -22.73 -16.31 22.67
N ILE A 588 -21.68 -15.87 23.37
CA ILE A 588 -20.66 -16.75 23.98
C ILE A 588 -21.21 -17.51 25.20
N GLY A 589 -22.35 -17.08 25.75
CA GLY A 589 -22.98 -17.66 26.94
C GLY A 589 -22.22 -17.33 28.23
N SER A 590 -22.60 -17.94 29.35
CA SER A 590 -22.06 -17.64 30.69
C SER A 590 -20.93 -18.56 31.15
N SER A 591 -20.55 -19.57 30.36
CA SER A 591 -19.50 -20.53 30.71
C SER A 591 -18.16 -20.14 30.06
N PHE A 592 -17.47 -19.18 30.65
CA PHE A 592 -16.12 -18.79 30.23
C PHE A 592 -15.28 -18.32 31.41
N SER A 593 -13.96 -18.43 31.28
CA SER A 593 -13.01 -17.84 32.22
C SER A 593 -12.77 -16.39 31.85
N GLU A 594 -13.17 -15.45 32.71
CA GLU A 594 -12.94 -14.02 32.49
C GLU A 594 -11.44 -13.70 32.29
N SER A 595 -10.56 -14.43 32.98
CA SER A 595 -9.11 -14.25 32.86
C SER A 595 -8.62 -14.61 31.47
N ASP A 596 -9.15 -15.67 30.86
CA ASP A 596 -8.80 -16.10 29.50
C ASP A 596 -9.28 -15.10 28.46
N VAL A 597 -10.47 -14.53 28.65
CA VAL A 597 -10.98 -13.48 27.75
C VAL A 597 -10.10 -12.24 27.84
N ARG A 598 -9.86 -11.73 29.05
CA ARG A 598 -9.01 -10.55 29.26
C ARG A 598 -7.63 -10.77 28.66
N ARG A 599 -7.07 -11.98 28.81
CA ARG A 599 -5.79 -12.38 28.21
C ARG A 599 -5.83 -12.36 26.68
N CYS A 600 -6.89 -12.90 26.05
CA CYS A 600 -7.04 -12.84 24.59
C CYS A 600 -7.12 -11.41 24.09
N VAL A 601 -7.90 -10.54 24.75
CA VAL A 601 -7.99 -9.12 24.37
C VAL A 601 -6.65 -8.41 24.58
N HIS A 602 -5.96 -8.68 25.70
CA HIS A 602 -4.64 -8.12 25.97
C HIS A 602 -3.63 -8.48 24.89
N VAL A 603 -3.55 -9.77 24.52
CA VAL A 603 -2.67 -10.26 23.45
C VAL A 603 -3.07 -9.66 22.10
N GLY A 604 -4.38 -9.55 21.82
CA GLY A 604 -4.89 -8.87 20.64
C GLY A 604 -4.43 -7.42 20.56
N LEU A 605 -4.51 -6.68 21.66
CA LEU A 605 -4.04 -5.30 21.78
C LEU A 605 -2.52 -5.18 21.59
N LEU A 606 -1.72 -6.09 22.17
CA LEU A 606 -0.27 -6.14 21.92
C LEU A 606 0.07 -6.40 20.46
N CYS A 607 -0.77 -7.16 19.76
CA CYS A 607 -0.57 -7.45 18.34
C CYS A 607 -0.88 -6.24 17.43
N VAL A 608 -1.83 -5.37 17.81
CA VAL A 608 -2.26 -4.22 16.98
C VAL A 608 -1.52 -2.89 17.26
N GLN A 609 -0.33 -2.96 17.85
CA GLN A 609 0.49 -1.77 18.13
C GLN A 609 0.95 -1.08 16.84
N GLY A 610 1.08 0.25 16.88
CA GLY A 610 1.53 1.04 15.72
C GLY A 610 2.95 0.71 15.29
N ASN A 611 3.85 0.56 16.27
CA ASN A 611 5.23 0.20 16.03
C ASN A 611 5.39 -1.33 15.90
N PRO A 612 5.89 -1.87 14.77
CA PRO A 612 6.12 -3.31 14.60
C PRO A 612 7.09 -3.92 15.64
N ALA A 613 7.98 -3.11 16.22
CA ALA A 613 8.93 -3.57 17.24
C ALA A 613 8.22 -3.97 18.55
N GLU A 614 7.10 -3.31 18.87
CA GLU A 614 6.32 -3.54 20.10
C GLU A 614 5.37 -4.74 19.99
N ARG A 615 5.11 -5.21 18.77
CA ARG A 615 4.27 -6.39 18.54
C ARG A 615 5.02 -7.67 18.92
N PRO A 616 4.39 -8.64 19.60
CA PRO A 616 5.03 -9.93 19.87
C PRO A 616 5.27 -10.71 18.57
N VAL A 617 6.24 -11.63 18.60
CA VAL A 617 6.37 -12.70 17.59
C VAL A 617 5.37 -13.82 17.89
N MET A 618 5.05 -14.66 16.91
CA MET A 618 3.93 -15.61 17.05
C MET A 618 4.23 -16.73 18.05
N SER A 619 5.47 -17.17 18.22
CA SER A 619 5.84 -18.06 19.33
C SER A 619 5.56 -17.44 20.71
N SER A 620 5.88 -16.15 20.88
CA SER A 620 5.53 -15.42 22.10
C SER A 620 4.02 -15.34 22.29
N VAL A 621 3.25 -15.05 21.24
CA VAL A 621 1.78 -15.05 21.28
C VAL A 621 1.24 -16.42 21.74
N VAL A 622 1.75 -17.52 21.20
CA VAL A 622 1.34 -18.88 21.59
C VAL A 622 1.64 -19.16 23.07
N MET A 623 2.79 -18.71 23.59
CA MET A 623 3.11 -18.81 25.02
C MET A 623 2.18 -17.94 25.87
N MET A 624 1.94 -16.69 25.47
CA MET A 624 1.09 -15.74 26.18
C MET A 624 -0.36 -16.23 26.29
N LEU A 625 -0.86 -16.92 25.27
CA LEU A 625 -2.19 -17.52 25.29
C LEU A 625 -2.26 -18.78 26.18
N GLY A 626 -1.15 -19.49 26.38
CA GLY A 626 -1.11 -20.85 26.96
C GLY A 626 -1.09 -21.00 28.49
N GLY A 627 -0.90 -19.95 29.30
CA GLY A 627 -1.00 -20.06 30.77
C GLY A 627 -0.05 -19.18 31.61
N GLU A 628 -0.26 -19.18 32.93
CA GLU A 628 -0.19 -18.05 33.91
C GLU A 628 1.17 -17.46 34.32
N THR A 629 2.32 -17.91 33.81
CA THR A 629 3.65 -17.52 34.36
C THR A 629 4.38 -16.43 33.58
N VAL A 630 3.78 -15.87 32.53
CA VAL A 630 4.42 -14.82 31.71
C VAL A 630 3.92 -13.45 32.13
N SER A 631 4.82 -12.63 32.69
CA SER A 631 4.56 -11.20 32.89
C SER A 631 4.38 -10.53 31.53
N LEU A 632 3.17 -10.04 31.25
CA LEU A 632 2.85 -9.37 30.00
C LEU A 632 3.07 -7.86 30.16
N SER A 633 3.78 -7.25 29.21
CA SER A 633 3.88 -5.79 29.12
C SER A 633 2.50 -5.17 28.88
N ALA A 634 2.22 -4.03 29.50
CA ALA A 634 0.98 -3.31 29.23
C ALA A 634 0.90 -2.89 27.75
N PRO A 635 -0.20 -3.16 27.03
CA PRO A 635 -0.37 -2.68 25.67
C PRO A 635 -0.47 -1.15 25.67
N SER A 636 0.07 -0.53 24.63
CA SER A 636 -0.13 0.89 24.35
C SER A 636 -1.33 1.08 23.42
N LYS A 637 -1.66 2.35 23.15
CA LYS A 637 -2.80 2.74 22.32
C LYS A 637 -2.68 2.15 20.90
N PRO A 638 -3.72 1.47 20.37
CA PRO A 638 -3.71 0.91 19.02
C PRO A 638 -3.47 1.95 17.93
N ALA A 639 -2.91 1.50 16.81
CA ALA A 639 -2.46 2.37 15.71
C ALA A 639 -3.57 3.17 15.00
N PHE A 640 -4.81 2.68 15.01
CA PHE A 640 -5.95 3.28 14.28
C PHE A 640 -6.99 3.98 15.16
N TYR A 641 -6.67 4.24 16.43
CA TYR A 641 -7.62 4.90 17.35
C TYR A 641 -8.06 6.28 16.85
N ALA A 642 -9.37 6.51 16.70
CA ALA A 642 -9.97 7.81 16.39
C ALA A 642 -10.70 8.37 17.62
N ARG A 643 -10.27 9.51 18.17
CA ARG A 643 -10.99 10.16 19.27
C ARG A 643 -12.26 10.81 18.72
N ASN A 644 -13.44 10.45 19.24
CA ASN A 644 -14.66 11.24 19.04
C ASN A 644 -14.44 12.64 19.62
N ALA A 645 -14.25 13.64 18.75
CA ALA A 645 -14.23 15.04 19.11
C ALA A 645 -15.67 15.52 19.29
N GLY A 646 -16.26 15.27 20.46
CA GLY A 646 -17.58 15.80 20.79
C GLY A 646 -18.22 15.13 21.99
N ALA A 647 -17.85 15.56 23.20
CA ALA A 647 -18.78 15.84 24.30
C ALA A 647 -17.98 16.18 25.57
N ASP A 648 -18.24 17.40 26.04
CA ASP A 648 -18.10 17.98 27.36
C ASP A 648 -16.75 18.28 28.03
N HIS A 649 -16.59 19.60 28.22
CA HIS A 649 -15.79 20.22 29.25
C HIS A 649 -16.35 19.87 30.64
N SER A 650 -15.57 19.16 31.44
CA SER A 650 -15.47 19.46 32.88
C SER A 650 -14.20 18.86 33.46
N VAL A 651 -13.43 19.74 34.09
CA VAL A 651 -12.20 19.47 34.80
C VAL A 651 -12.52 18.76 36.12
N VAL A 652 -11.90 17.61 36.38
CA VAL A 652 -11.49 17.23 37.75
C VAL A 652 -10.12 16.55 37.68
N ILE A 653 -9.17 17.14 38.39
CA ILE A 653 -7.83 16.63 38.66
C ILE A 653 -7.94 15.58 39.78
N ALA A 654 -7.39 14.37 39.57
CA ALA A 654 -6.87 13.56 40.67
C ALA A 654 -5.80 12.59 40.17
N SER A 655 -4.59 12.82 40.67
CA SER A 655 -3.42 11.97 40.64
C SER A 655 -3.59 10.74 41.53
N THR A 656 -3.25 9.54 41.03
CA THR A 656 -2.58 8.48 41.80
C THR A 656 -2.01 7.42 40.86
N VAL A 657 -0.70 7.19 40.99
CA VAL A 657 0.02 6.05 40.43
C VAL A 657 -0.39 4.81 41.22
N SER A 658 -0.93 3.79 40.55
CA SER A 658 -1.15 2.47 41.15
C SER A 658 -0.57 1.40 40.23
N THR A 659 0.58 0.87 40.63
CA THR A 659 1.07 -0.44 40.22
C THR A 659 0.10 -1.51 40.69
N VAL A 660 -0.54 -2.24 39.77
CA VAL A 660 -1.37 -3.40 40.11
C VAL A 660 -0.47 -4.64 40.14
N SER A 661 -0.11 -5.04 41.35
CA SER A 661 0.44 -6.36 41.67
C SER A 661 -0.71 -7.36 41.79
N LEU A 662 -0.68 -8.42 40.98
CA LEU A 662 -1.47 -9.63 41.21
C LEU A 662 -0.82 -10.40 42.35
N GLN A 663 -1.45 -10.40 43.52
CA GLN A 663 -1.15 -11.32 44.61
C GLN A 663 -2.42 -12.00 45.07
N ASP A 664 -2.34 -13.32 45.11
CA ASP A 664 -3.30 -14.25 45.70
C ASP A 664 -3.57 -13.95 47.18
N GLY A 665 -4.78 -14.26 47.62
CA GLY A 665 -5.13 -14.38 49.03
C GLY A 665 -6.46 -15.11 49.22
N PRO A 666 -6.64 -15.90 50.32
CA PRO A 666 -7.12 -17.27 50.21
C PRO A 666 -8.46 -17.55 50.91
N ALA A 667 -8.92 -18.80 50.67
CA ALA A 667 -9.97 -19.59 51.33
C ALA A 667 -11.42 -19.39 50.86
#